data_AF-A0A7X9AZ48-F1
#
_entry.id   AF-A0A7X9AZ48-F1
#
_cell.length_a   1.000
_cell.length_b   1.000
_cell.length_c   1.000
_cell.angle_alpha   90.00
_cell.angle_beta   90.00
_cell.angle_gamma   90.00
#
_symmetry.space_group_name_H-M   'P 1'
#
loop_
_entity.id
_entity.type
_entity.pdbx_description
1 polymer ?
#
loop_
_entity_poly.entity_id
_entity_poly.type
_entity_poly.pdbx_seq_one_letter_code
_entity_poly.pdbx_strand_id
1 'polypeptide(L)'
;MRIVFFGDSLSKCGGPGARVSDVLARSFPDHEFINRATDGRTLDEARELLQKEALDLQPDLLVLQFGANDWWRDNRPYQQWAADLDYMLEKSKRHGVRCLVLGVFGKWRDPLTGKLCAKTWAADERSEAFSALEEQAANKHGAYYVSNHQSSIINDRCCWNDRNHPNELGNRRIAADLETVFSRILGQKPVPGPTARIENLRDFWEEAVKYAPKKTAAVCGERMLTFAEADLLTKALGAGISRLCQVPNPKIAVCLPNCLEYFLLYWATMKIGGIIVPINPWLKKDSLEAIYANVRPNLLVAKNPIESKEALLAKEKFPALPLVYLDEQKGAQSFQSLHDHNGYCPRPDISAATPAIIMHTSGTTAAPKGAVMLHGDLIFNCMTTIKAHDFTHDDVHLLINPMFHCTALYSSLPVAAWQKTPLVISAEPQAEELLELIAKHQITSLLTVPTVLQRIVSLPDKEKYNLQSLRVVGYAGSFMPVKIVRELQKLVPQTRLHNFFGLTETISATHLLPAEAVRKRPDSIGQLLPFVSAIIINEQKQECTADEVGELLFARDNVISGYWNKPGLLEESMIELRGRSWFRTGDLASRDEEGYFFIKGRKKDMIIVGGENVFAVEVETCLLALPGIHEAAVVGIPASGLRAALGELIKAFIVLEKGATLGETDIRRHCHKNLPSYKIPHHFEFLNALPRNQAGKIQKEELKKHKTAP
;
A
#
# COMPACT_ATOMS: atom_id res chain seq x y z
N MET A 1 5.23 -39.56 7.29
CA MET A 1 4.24 -39.48 8.40
C MET A 1 3.11 -38.55 7.99
N ARG A 2 1.88 -38.82 8.45
CA ARG A 2 0.72 -37.95 8.31
C ARG A 2 0.64 -37.00 9.51
N ILE A 3 0.63 -35.70 9.23
CA ILE A 3 0.66 -34.62 10.21
C ILE A 3 -0.61 -33.79 10.03
N VAL A 4 -1.46 -33.74 11.05
CA VAL A 4 -2.70 -32.96 11.02
C VAL A 4 -2.54 -31.72 11.89
N PHE A 5 -2.75 -30.55 11.30
CA PHE A 5 -2.84 -29.26 12.01
C PHE A 5 -4.30 -29.00 12.34
N PHE A 6 -4.63 -28.96 13.63
CA PHE A 6 -5.99 -28.77 14.15
C PHE A 6 -6.07 -27.50 15.01
N GLY A 7 -6.91 -26.55 14.58
CA GLY A 7 -7.01 -25.19 15.12
C GLY A 7 -6.85 -24.12 14.02
N ASP A 8 -7.11 -22.84 14.30
CA ASP A 8 -7.35 -21.84 13.25
C ASP A 8 -6.13 -21.05 12.76
N SER A 9 -5.27 -20.53 13.65
CA SER A 9 -4.29 -19.53 13.21
C SER A 9 -3.15 -20.09 12.34
N LEU A 10 -2.89 -21.40 12.36
CA LEU A 10 -1.93 -22.07 11.44
C LEU A 10 -2.59 -22.66 10.20
N SER A 11 -3.90 -22.93 10.26
CA SER A 11 -4.63 -23.61 9.20
C SER A 11 -5.38 -22.67 8.26
N LYS A 12 -5.57 -21.40 8.67
CA LYS A 12 -6.25 -20.36 7.87
C LYS A 12 -5.37 -19.19 7.45
N CYS A 13 -4.54 -18.68 8.36
CA CYS A 13 -3.77 -17.46 8.12
C CYS A 13 -2.87 -17.61 6.88
N GLY A 14 -2.84 -16.59 6.02
CA GLY A 14 -2.06 -16.59 4.78
C GLY A 14 -2.76 -17.23 3.56
N GLY A 15 -3.77 -18.08 3.76
CA GLY A 15 -4.46 -18.78 2.67
C GLY A 15 -3.68 -19.97 2.07
N PRO A 16 -4.30 -20.75 1.18
CA PRO A 16 -3.67 -21.94 0.59
C PRO A 16 -2.32 -21.63 -0.08
N GLY A 17 -1.29 -22.41 0.25
CA GLY A 17 0.07 -22.25 -0.23
C GLY A 17 0.94 -21.28 0.59
N ALA A 18 0.37 -20.63 1.61
CA ALA A 18 1.07 -19.67 2.46
C ALA A 18 0.82 -19.88 3.96
N ARG A 19 0.09 -20.94 4.36
CA ARG A 19 -0.09 -21.34 5.76
C ARG A 19 1.24 -21.86 6.34
N VAL A 20 1.38 -21.84 7.68
CA VAL A 20 2.58 -22.38 8.35
C VAL A 20 2.83 -23.83 7.96
N SER A 21 1.77 -24.64 7.90
CA SER A 21 1.84 -26.04 7.46
C SER A 21 2.24 -26.19 5.98
N ASP A 22 1.81 -25.29 5.10
CA ASP A 22 2.23 -25.31 3.68
C ASP A 22 3.72 -24.98 3.54
N VAL A 23 4.24 -24.07 4.37
CA VAL A 23 5.67 -23.75 4.41
C VAL A 23 6.46 -24.93 4.96
N LEU A 24 6.02 -25.52 6.09
CA LEU A 24 6.66 -26.70 6.67
C LEU A 24 6.62 -27.92 5.73
N ALA A 25 5.54 -28.11 4.96
CA ALA A 25 5.46 -29.18 3.96
C ALA A 25 6.53 -29.05 2.88
N ARG A 26 6.96 -27.82 2.54
CA ARG A 26 8.08 -27.60 1.62
C ARG A 26 9.43 -27.93 2.26
N SER A 27 9.57 -27.66 3.55
CA SER A 27 10.79 -27.99 4.31
C SER A 27 10.88 -29.49 4.64
N PHE A 28 9.76 -30.22 4.67
CA PHE A 28 9.70 -31.66 4.97
C PHE A 28 8.85 -32.41 3.93
N PRO A 29 9.30 -32.52 2.67
CA PRO A 29 8.49 -33.01 1.54
C PRO A 29 8.10 -34.49 1.62
N ASP A 30 8.78 -35.29 2.46
CA ASP A 30 8.51 -36.72 2.64
C ASP A 30 7.34 -37.00 3.60
N HIS A 31 6.66 -35.95 4.06
CA HIS A 31 5.57 -36.01 5.03
C HIS A 31 4.28 -35.39 4.46
N GLU A 32 3.14 -35.94 4.87
CA GLU A 32 1.82 -35.44 4.47
C GLU A 32 1.34 -34.43 5.51
N PHE A 33 1.10 -33.18 5.11
CA PHE A 33 0.58 -32.13 5.98
C PHE A 33 -0.89 -31.84 5.63
N ILE A 34 -1.79 -31.98 6.60
CA ILE A 34 -3.23 -31.78 6.44
C ILE A 34 -3.69 -30.67 7.38
N ASN A 35 -4.45 -29.71 6.84
CA ASN A 35 -5.02 -28.59 7.60
C ASN A 35 -6.49 -28.84 7.94
N ARG A 36 -6.85 -28.64 9.20
CA ARG A 36 -8.20 -28.77 9.74
C ARG A 36 -8.51 -27.60 10.67
N ALA A 37 -9.08 -26.56 10.08
CA ALA A 37 -9.50 -25.36 10.79
C ALA A 37 -10.72 -25.64 11.66
N THR A 38 -10.84 -24.91 12.77
CA THR A 38 -12.00 -24.96 13.67
C THR A 38 -13.05 -23.90 13.35
N ASP A 39 -12.75 -22.99 12.41
CA ASP A 39 -13.65 -21.96 11.91
C ASP A 39 -14.11 -20.92 12.95
N GLY A 40 -13.23 -20.56 13.87
CA GLY A 40 -13.51 -19.58 14.94
C GLY A 40 -14.38 -20.14 16.06
N ARG A 41 -14.51 -21.47 16.12
CA ARG A 41 -15.26 -22.19 17.16
C ARG A 41 -14.53 -22.17 18.49
N THR A 42 -15.31 -22.29 19.57
CA THR A 42 -14.77 -22.33 20.93
C THR A 42 -14.00 -23.63 21.21
N LEU A 43 -13.23 -23.68 22.31
CA LEU A 43 -12.43 -24.87 22.62
C LEU A 43 -13.28 -26.11 22.90
N ASP A 44 -14.47 -25.95 23.46
CA ASP A 44 -15.44 -27.05 23.66
C ASP A 44 -16.08 -27.51 22.35
N GLU A 45 -16.39 -26.59 21.43
CA GLU A 45 -16.85 -26.94 20.09
C GLU A 45 -15.75 -27.65 19.29
N ALA A 46 -14.50 -27.17 19.36
CA ALA A 46 -13.35 -27.84 18.75
C ALA A 46 -13.12 -29.25 19.31
N ARG A 47 -13.29 -29.42 20.61
CA ARG A 47 -13.24 -30.73 21.29
C ARG A 47 -14.25 -31.72 20.72
N GLU A 48 -15.46 -31.28 20.40
CA GLU A 48 -16.50 -32.12 19.78
C GLU A 48 -16.13 -32.57 18.36
N LEU A 49 -15.40 -31.72 17.63
CA LEU A 49 -14.96 -31.98 16.26
C LEU A 49 -13.70 -32.85 16.16
N LEU A 50 -12.92 -32.94 17.24
CA LEU A 50 -11.62 -33.61 17.25
C LEU A 50 -11.65 -35.00 16.58
N GLN A 51 -12.69 -35.79 16.83
CA GLN A 51 -12.79 -37.12 16.23
C GLN A 51 -12.89 -37.03 14.71
N LYS A 52 -13.94 -36.37 14.22
CA LYS A 52 -14.31 -36.30 12.81
C LYS A 52 -13.28 -35.54 11.98
N GLU A 53 -12.82 -34.41 12.48
CA GLU A 53 -12.00 -33.50 11.70
C GLU A 53 -10.51 -33.88 11.76
N ALA A 54 -10.03 -34.51 12.85
CA ALA A 54 -8.61 -34.81 13.02
C ALA A 54 -8.27 -36.30 13.22
N LEU A 55 -8.87 -36.99 14.18
CA LEU A 55 -8.46 -38.37 14.54
C LEU A 55 -8.88 -39.43 13.51
N ASP A 56 -10.02 -39.24 12.83
CA ASP A 56 -10.48 -40.15 11.78
C ASP A 56 -9.55 -40.14 10.55
N LEU A 57 -8.70 -39.11 10.42
CA LEU A 57 -7.62 -39.07 9.43
C LEU A 57 -6.43 -39.95 9.81
N GLN A 58 -6.42 -40.58 10.99
CA GLN A 58 -5.32 -41.43 11.47
C GLN A 58 -3.93 -40.74 11.40
N PRO A 59 -3.75 -39.58 12.04
CA PRO A 59 -2.45 -38.89 12.02
C PRO A 59 -1.38 -39.64 12.83
N ASP A 60 -0.13 -39.59 12.37
CA ASP A 60 1.04 -39.97 13.18
C ASP A 60 1.42 -38.86 14.19
N LEU A 61 1.10 -37.61 13.84
CA LEU A 61 1.32 -36.41 14.63
C LEU A 61 0.12 -35.46 14.51
N LEU A 62 -0.47 -35.08 15.64
CA LEU A 62 -1.50 -34.06 15.74
C LEU A 62 -0.91 -32.77 16.32
N VAL A 63 -0.95 -31.70 15.54
CA VAL A 63 -0.52 -30.36 15.97
C VAL A 63 -1.75 -29.60 16.43
N LEU A 64 -1.82 -29.33 17.73
CA LEU A 64 -2.90 -28.59 18.38
C LEU A 64 -2.45 -27.15 18.59
N GLN A 65 -3.24 -26.20 18.11
CA GLN A 65 -2.98 -24.79 18.34
C GLN A 65 -4.29 -24.04 18.53
N PHE A 66 -4.53 -23.58 19.75
CA PHE A 66 -5.77 -22.91 20.11
C PHE A 66 -5.46 -21.65 20.91
N GLY A 67 -6.03 -20.51 20.52
CA GLY A 67 -6.05 -19.32 21.36
C GLY A 67 -5.95 -17.98 20.61
N ALA A 68 -5.90 -16.92 21.42
CA ALA A 68 -5.87 -15.49 21.12
C ALA A 68 -6.94 -14.88 20.19
N ASN A 69 -7.60 -15.64 19.32
CA ASN A 69 -8.60 -15.10 18.38
C ASN A 69 -9.98 -15.78 18.46
N ASP A 70 -10.03 -17.07 18.84
CA ASP A 70 -11.26 -17.85 18.62
C ASP A 70 -12.14 -18.01 19.89
N TRP A 71 -11.56 -18.00 21.10
CA TRP A 71 -12.32 -18.27 22.34
C TRP A 71 -11.87 -17.51 23.60
N TRP A 72 -10.80 -16.73 23.58
CA TRP A 72 -10.37 -15.98 24.78
C TRP A 72 -11.42 -14.96 25.28
N ARG A 73 -12.35 -14.56 24.39
CA ARG A 73 -13.51 -13.71 24.72
C ARG A 73 -14.70 -14.48 25.27
N ASP A 74 -14.65 -15.82 25.28
CA ASP A 74 -15.64 -16.58 26.03
C ASP A 74 -15.51 -16.19 27.52
N ASN A 75 -16.63 -16.18 28.24
CA ASN A 75 -16.64 -15.86 29.66
C ASN A 75 -16.25 -17.07 30.52
N ARG A 76 -15.67 -18.13 29.92
CA ARG A 76 -15.33 -19.35 30.65
C ARG A 76 -14.04 -19.11 31.47
N PRO A 77 -13.91 -19.78 32.63
CA PRO A 77 -12.69 -19.72 33.42
C PRO A 77 -11.58 -20.54 32.75
N TYR A 78 -10.34 -20.08 32.87
CA TYR A 78 -9.19 -20.69 32.17
C TYR A 78 -8.93 -22.16 32.51
N GLN A 79 -9.39 -22.62 33.67
CA GLN A 79 -9.33 -24.03 34.08
C GLN A 79 -10.19 -24.93 33.19
N GLN A 80 -11.32 -24.42 32.68
CA GLN A 80 -12.14 -25.18 31.74
C GLN A 80 -11.46 -25.30 30.38
N TRP A 81 -10.77 -24.25 29.93
CA TRP A 81 -9.95 -24.33 28.73
C TRP A 81 -8.86 -25.42 28.88
N ALA A 82 -8.22 -25.46 30.05
CA ALA A 82 -7.20 -26.48 30.35
C ALA A 82 -7.79 -27.89 30.37
N ALA A 83 -9.01 -28.06 30.91
CA ALA A 83 -9.71 -29.35 30.92
C ALA A 83 -10.07 -29.83 29.51
N ASP A 84 -10.49 -28.93 28.61
CA ASP A 84 -10.78 -29.29 27.21
C ASP A 84 -9.51 -29.72 26.47
N LEU A 85 -8.39 -29.01 26.67
CA LEU A 85 -7.10 -29.42 26.12
C LEU A 85 -6.63 -30.77 26.68
N ASP A 86 -6.74 -30.97 28.00
CA ASP A 86 -6.41 -32.24 28.66
C ASP A 86 -7.20 -33.41 28.07
N TYR A 87 -8.50 -33.23 27.84
CA TYR A 87 -9.35 -34.22 27.18
C TYR A 87 -8.87 -34.53 25.75
N MET A 88 -8.57 -33.50 24.96
CA MET A 88 -8.13 -33.69 23.57
C MET A 88 -6.81 -34.46 23.50
N LEU A 89 -5.86 -34.15 24.39
CA LEU A 89 -4.58 -34.84 24.51
C LEU A 89 -4.76 -36.29 24.96
N GLU A 90 -5.58 -36.53 25.98
CA GLU A 90 -5.88 -37.88 26.46
C GLU A 90 -6.52 -38.73 25.36
N LYS A 91 -7.52 -38.18 24.67
CA LYS A 91 -8.22 -38.88 23.58
C LYS A 91 -7.28 -39.21 22.43
N SER A 92 -6.41 -38.28 22.04
CA SER A 92 -5.41 -38.50 20.99
C SER A 92 -4.40 -39.59 21.38
N LYS A 93 -3.93 -39.58 22.63
CA LYS A 93 -3.03 -40.61 23.17
C LYS A 93 -3.66 -42.00 23.15
N ARG A 94 -4.96 -42.11 23.49
CA ARG A 94 -5.72 -43.38 23.40
C ARG A 94 -5.82 -43.91 21.97
N HIS A 95 -5.74 -43.02 20.96
CA HIS A 95 -5.67 -43.40 19.54
C HIS A 95 -4.24 -43.68 19.06
N GLY A 96 -3.23 -43.68 19.94
CA GLY A 96 -1.82 -43.90 19.59
C GLY A 96 -1.17 -42.73 18.84
N VAL A 97 -1.80 -41.56 18.84
CA VAL A 97 -1.33 -40.38 18.11
C VAL A 97 -0.36 -39.57 18.99
N ARG A 98 0.78 -39.14 18.43
CA ARG A 98 1.66 -38.17 19.10
C ARG A 98 1.10 -36.77 18.96
N CYS A 99 1.24 -35.93 19.97
CA CYS A 99 0.74 -34.55 19.93
C CYS A 99 1.87 -33.51 20.04
N LEU A 100 1.69 -32.38 19.36
CA LEU A 100 2.46 -31.16 19.52
C LEU A 100 1.50 -30.01 19.84
N VAL A 101 1.65 -29.39 21.00
CA VAL A 101 0.86 -28.22 21.41
C VAL A 101 1.66 -26.94 21.13
N LEU A 102 1.04 -26.00 20.42
CA LEU A 102 1.64 -24.73 20.06
C LEU A 102 0.90 -23.59 20.77
N GLY A 103 1.46 -23.11 21.86
CA GLY A 103 0.88 -22.03 22.65
C GLY A 103 0.94 -20.68 21.93
N VAL A 104 -0.04 -19.81 22.17
CA VAL A 104 -0.17 -18.46 21.58
C VAL A 104 -0.22 -17.34 22.60
N PHE A 105 -0.36 -17.65 23.89
CA PHE A 105 -0.43 -16.62 24.95
C PHE A 105 0.96 -16.24 25.46
N GLY A 106 1.12 -15.00 25.94
CA GLY A 106 2.36 -14.50 26.53
C GLY A 106 2.92 -13.25 25.86
N LYS A 107 4.12 -12.84 26.26
CA LYS A 107 4.77 -11.60 25.77
C LYS A 107 5.34 -11.77 24.37
N TRP A 108 5.33 -10.71 23.58
CA TRP A 108 5.94 -10.69 22.26
C TRP A 108 7.27 -9.94 22.29
N ARG A 109 8.18 -10.24 21.35
CA ARG A 109 9.50 -9.64 21.27
C ARG A 109 9.50 -8.48 20.30
N ASP A 110 9.83 -7.29 20.81
CA ASP A 110 10.12 -6.11 20.01
C ASP A 110 11.29 -6.37 19.08
N PRO A 111 11.11 -6.32 17.74
CA PRO A 111 12.19 -6.58 16.80
C PRO A 111 13.22 -5.45 16.77
N LEU A 112 12.85 -4.23 17.18
CA LEU A 112 13.74 -3.08 17.24
C LEU A 112 14.56 -3.07 18.53
N THR A 113 13.92 -3.35 19.67
CA THR A 113 14.56 -3.24 20.99
C THR A 113 14.98 -4.58 21.60
N GLY A 114 14.51 -5.69 21.05
CA GLY A 114 14.69 -7.04 21.58
C GLY A 114 13.89 -7.34 22.87
N LYS A 115 13.19 -6.35 23.42
CA LYS A 115 12.47 -6.45 24.71
C LYS A 115 11.17 -7.24 24.56
N LEU A 116 10.78 -7.93 25.65
CA LEU A 116 9.48 -8.58 25.73
C LEU A 116 8.42 -7.57 26.17
N CYS A 117 7.39 -7.40 25.35
CA CYS A 117 6.29 -6.47 25.53
C CYS A 117 4.98 -7.23 25.71
N ALA A 118 4.04 -6.66 26.47
CA ALA A 118 2.69 -7.20 26.57
C ALA A 118 2.01 -7.14 25.19
N LYS A 119 1.26 -8.19 24.84
CA LYS A 119 0.39 -8.14 23.67
C LYS A 119 -0.76 -7.18 23.96
N THR A 120 -1.27 -6.51 22.93
CA THR A 120 -2.47 -5.67 23.06
C THR A 120 -3.74 -6.53 23.06
N TRP A 121 -3.64 -7.76 22.56
CA TRP A 121 -4.73 -8.74 22.44
C TRP A 121 -4.34 -10.01 23.18
N ALA A 122 -5.31 -10.67 23.82
CA ALA A 122 -5.09 -11.91 24.57
C ALA A 122 -3.99 -11.78 25.64
N ALA A 123 -4.04 -10.66 26.37
CA ALA A 123 -3.18 -10.33 27.50
C ALA A 123 -4.07 -9.88 28.67
N ASP A 124 -4.82 -10.83 29.21
CA ASP A 124 -5.52 -10.72 30.49
C ASP A 124 -5.00 -11.77 31.49
N GLU A 125 -5.36 -11.64 32.77
CA GLU A 125 -4.92 -12.57 33.82
C GLU A 125 -5.31 -14.03 33.52
N ARG A 126 -6.43 -14.27 32.82
CA ARG A 126 -6.89 -15.62 32.44
C ARG A 126 -5.96 -16.23 31.40
N SER A 127 -5.56 -15.46 30.39
CA SER A 127 -4.65 -15.91 29.34
C SER A 127 -3.25 -16.21 29.87
N GLU A 128 -2.76 -15.41 30.84
CA GLU A 128 -1.50 -15.67 31.52
C GLU A 128 -1.59 -16.96 32.35
N ALA A 129 -2.66 -17.13 33.13
CA ALA A 129 -2.89 -18.32 33.93
C ALA A 129 -3.05 -19.59 33.08
N PHE A 130 -3.76 -19.50 31.94
CA PHE A 130 -3.91 -20.62 31.02
C PHE A 130 -2.57 -21.09 30.44
N SER A 131 -1.67 -20.16 30.08
CA SER A 131 -0.39 -20.50 29.47
C SER A 131 0.46 -21.46 30.31
N ALA A 132 0.35 -21.37 31.65
CA ALA A 132 1.01 -22.29 32.57
C ALA A 132 0.33 -23.67 32.63
N LEU A 133 -1.00 -23.73 32.53
CA LEU A 133 -1.76 -24.98 32.52
C LEU A 133 -1.63 -25.73 31.19
N GLU A 134 -1.48 -25.00 30.08
CA GLU A 134 -1.26 -25.57 28.74
C GLU A 134 0.00 -26.44 28.69
N GLU A 135 1.11 -25.93 29.21
CA GLU A 135 2.37 -26.68 29.31
C GLU A 135 2.23 -27.91 30.22
N GLN A 136 1.55 -27.75 31.36
CA GLN A 136 1.30 -28.86 32.29
C GLN A 136 0.48 -29.98 31.64
N ALA A 137 -0.58 -29.64 30.89
CA ALA A 137 -1.40 -30.61 30.17
C ALA A 137 -0.58 -31.34 29.10
N ALA A 138 0.23 -30.63 28.31
CA ALA A 138 1.10 -31.25 27.31
C ALA A 138 2.08 -32.25 27.96
N ASN A 139 2.76 -31.83 29.04
CA ASN A 139 3.71 -32.66 29.77
C ASN A 139 3.05 -33.90 30.40
N LYS A 140 1.86 -33.75 31.00
CA LYS A 140 1.07 -34.85 31.58
C LYS A 140 0.82 -35.99 30.59
N HIS A 141 0.57 -35.65 29.32
CA HIS A 141 0.28 -36.65 28.28
C HIS A 141 1.49 -37.11 27.48
N GLY A 142 2.67 -36.50 27.69
CA GLY A 142 3.89 -36.77 26.90
C GLY A 142 3.85 -36.13 25.51
N ALA A 143 3.08 -35.05 25.34
CA ALA A 143 3.05 -34.27 24.11
C ALA A 143 4.24 -33.31 24.05
N TYR A 144 4.67 -32.96 22.83
CA TYR A 144 5.61 -31.86 22.62
C TYR A 144 4.91 -30.52 22.89
N TYR A 145 5.65 -29.52 23.34
CA TYR A 145 5.11 -28.18 23.60
C TYR A 145 6.05 -27.09 23.09
N VAL A 146 5.49 -26.06 22.45
CA VAL A 146 6.18 -24.82 22.09
C VAL A 146 5.38 -23.65 22.66
N SER A 147 5.98 -22.93 23.59
CA SER A 147 5.36 -21.74 24.17
C SER A 147 5.37 -20.56 23.21
N ASN A 148 4.25 -19.84 23.14
CA ASN A 148 4.08 -18.59 22.40
C ASN A 148 4.87 -18.48 21.08
N HIS A 149 4.61 -19.38 20.14
CA HIS A 149 5.30 -19.40 18.84
C HIS A 149 5.03 -18.13 18.00
N GLN A 150 4.05 -17.30 18.38
CA GLN A 150 3.79 -16.00 17.77
C GLN A 150 4.66 -14.86 18.35
N SER A 151 5.52 -15.14 19.34
CA SER A 151 6.30 -14.11 20.03
C SER A 151 7.19 -13.27 19.10
N SER A 152 7.61 -13.82 17.95
CA SER A 152 8.55 -13.18 17.01
C SER A 152 7.89 -12.40 15.86
N ILE A 153 6.56 -12.46 15.71
CA ILE A 153 5.86 -11.92 14.50
C ILE A 153 4.98 -10.70 14.76
N ILE A 154 4.78 -10.34 16.03
CA ILE A 154 3.73 -9.41 16.46
C ILE A 154 3.99 -7.94 16.11
N ASN A 155 5.23 -7.47 15.90
CA ASN A 155 5.50 -6.11 15.39
C ASN A 155 6.61 -5.97 14.35
N ASP A 156 6.72 -6.91 13.42
CA ASP A 156 7.51 -6.76 12.19
C ASP A 156 6.63 -6.50 10.95
N ARG A 157 5.39 -6.00 11.15
CA ARG A 157 4.38 -5.87 10.07
C ARG A 157 4.10 -7.22 9.37
N CYS A 158 4.27 -8.32 10.11
CA CYS A 158 4.12 -9.71 9.68
C CYS A 158 2.73 -10.31 10.00
N CYS A 159 1.74 -9.49 10.33
CA CYS A 159 0.35 -9.93 10.53
C CYS A 159 -0.57 -9.21 9.53
N TRP A 160 -1.84 -9.64 9.39
CA TRP A 160 -2.78 -9.02 8.45
C TRP A 160 -3.62 -7.93 9.10
N ASN A 161 -4.49 -8.27 10.06
CA ASN A 161 -5.55 -7.37 10.58
C ASN A 161 -5.37 -7.01 12.06
N ASP A 162 -4.85 -7.96 12.82
CA ASP A 162 -4.47 -7.78 14.21
C ASP A 162 -3.10 -8.39 14.43
N ARG A 163 -2.57 -8.20 15.63
CA ARG A 163 -1.24 -8.67 16.00
C ARG A 163 -1.14 -10.21 16.08
N ASN A 164 -2.23 -10.97 15.94
CA ASN A 164 -2.27 -12.42 16.14
C ASN A 164 -2.50 -13.24 14.86
N HIS A 165 -2.90 -12.61 13.74
CA HIS A 165 -3.09 -13.29 12.45
C HIS A 165 -1.87 -13.07 11.53
N PRO A 166 -0.87 -13.97 11.53
CA PRO A 166 0.27 -13.84 10.64
C PRO A 166 -0.15 -13.67 9.17
N ASN A 167 0.55 -12.79 8.47
CA ASN A 167 0.53 -12.79 7.01
C ASN A 167 1.50 -13.86 6.48
N GLU A 168 1.69 -13.93 5.17
CA GLU A 168 2.60 -14.91 4.57
C GLU A 168 4.02 -14.85 5.18
N LEU A 169 4.53 -13.65 5.46
CA LEU A 169 5.85 -13.48 6.08
C LEU A 169 5.86 -13.95 7.54
N GLY A 170 4.82 -13.64 8.29
CA GLY A 170 4.64 -14.14 9.66
C GLY A 170 4.60 -15.67 9.70
N ASN A 171 3.90 -16.29 8.76
CA ASN A 171 3.81 -17.75 8.69
C ASN A 171 5.15 -18.40 8.37
N ARG A 172 5.94 -17.81 7.47
CA ARG A 172 7.29 -18.31 7.15
C ARG A 172 8.22 -18.20 8.36
N ARG A 173 8.11 -17.13 9.14
CA ARG A 173 8.89 -16.96 10.37
C ARG A 173 8.52 -17.97 11.44
N ILE A 174 7.21 -18.18 11.66
CA ILE A 174 6.74 -19.24 12.55
C ILE A 174 7.25 -20.61 12.06
N ALA A 175 7.12 -20.90 10.76
CA ALA A 175 7.57 -22.17 10.21
C ALA A 175 9.06 -22.40 10.45
N ALA A 176 9.90 -21.40 10.19
CA ALA A 176 11.34 -21.47 10.44
C ALA A 176 11.67 -21.70 11.93
N ASP A 177 10.96 -21.01 12.84
CA ASP A 177 11.12 -21.24 14.29
C ASP A 177 10.71 -22.69 14.67
N LEU A 178 9.73 -23.27 13.96
CA LEU A 178 9.26 -24.64 14.18
C LEU A 178 10.11 -25.72 13.48
N GLU A 179 10.94 -25.39 12.48
CA GLU A 179 11.74 -26.38 11.74
C GLU A 179 12.63 -27.21 12.65
N THR A 180 13.23 -26.60 13.69
CA THR A 180 14.07 -27.32 14.66
C THR A 180 13.25 -28.32 15.48
N VAL A 181 12.01 -27.96 15.84
CA VAL A 181 11.08 -28.82 16.57
C VAL A 181 10.65 -30.00 15.69
N PHE A 182 10.21 -29.71 14.46
CA PHE A 182 9.83 -30.75 13.50
C PHE A 182 10.99 -31.67 13.16
N SER A 183 12.21 -31.15 13.02
CA SER A 183 13.39 -31.97 12.77
C SER A 183 13.61 -33.03 13.85
N ARG A 184 13.38 -32.65 15.12
CA ARG A 184 13.48 -33.56 16.26
C ARG A 184 12.35 -34.60 16.26
N ILE A 185 11.11 -34.19 15.97
CA ILE A 185 9.93 -35.08 15.99
C ILE A 185 9.95 -36.08 14.83
N LEU A 186 10.40 -35.63 13.66
CA LEU A 186 10.41 -36.39 12.42
C LEU A 186 11.72 -37.16 12.21
N GLY A 187 12.82 -36.76 12.87
CA GLY A 187 14.14 -37.36 12.67
C GLY A 187 14.81 -36.99 11.35
N GLN A 188 14.38 -35.90 10.72
CA GLN A 188 14.83 -35.43 9.41
C GLN A 188 15.28 -33.97 9.49
N LYS A 189 16.31 -33.58 8.72
CA LYS A 189 16.68 -32.16 8.58
C LYS A 189 15.78 -31.48 7.54
N PRO A 190 15.40 -30.21 7.72
CA PRO A 190 14.59 -29.51 6.74
C PRO A 190 15.40 -29.36 5.44
N VAL A 191 14.75 -29.53 4.31
CA VAL A 191 15.32 -29.11 3.03
C VAL A 191 15.18 -27.59 2.88
N PRO A 192 16.07 -26.92 2.13
CA PRO A 192 15.98 -25.47 1.96
C PRO A 192 14.64 -25.01 1.36
N GLY A 193 13.83 -24.32 2.17
CA GLY A 193 12.52 -23.80 1.81
C GLY A 193 12.52 -22.36 1.27
N PRO A 194 11.33 -21.71 1.21
CA PRO A 194 11.20 -20.26 1.02
C PRO A 194 11.92 -19.48 2.12
N THR A 195 12.46 -18.31 1.78
CA THR A 195 13.23 -17.54 2.74
C THR A 195 12.32 -17.12 3.90
N ALA A 196 12.74 -17.47 5.12
CA ALA A 196 11.99 -17.18 6.34
C ALA A 196 11.81 -15.67 6.59
N ARG A 197 12.80 -14.89 6.15
CA ARG A 197 12.82 -13.43 6.27
C ARG A 197 13.08 -12.81 4.90
N ILE A 198 12.12 -12.01 4.45
CA ILE A 198 12.32 -11.11 3.33
C ILE A 198 12.78 -9.76 3.90
N GLU A 199 13.96 -9.33 3.51
CA GLU A 199 14.56 -8.08 4.00
C GLU A 199 14.56 -7.00 2.94
N ASN A 200 14.51 -7.38 1.66
CA ASN A 200 14.59 -6.42 0.56
C ASN A 200 13.76 -6.84 -0.66
N LEU A 201 13.61 -5.91 -1.61
CA LEU A 201 12.84 -6.15 -2.83
C LEU A 201 13.56 -7.10 -3.80
N ARG A 202 14.88 -7.23 -3.73
CA ARG A 202 15.58 -8.27 -4.51
C ARG A 202 15.12 -9.66 -4.07
N ASP A 203 14.80 -9.88 -2.79
CA ASP A 203 14.24 -11.15 -2.33
C ASP A 203 12.89 -11.45 -3.00
N PHE A 204 12.00 -10.44 -3.17
CA PHE A 204 10.74 -10.62 -3.92
C PHE A 204 11.00 -11.13 -5.33
N TRP A 205 11.95 -10.51 -6.02
CA TRP A 205 12.31 -10.90 -7.37
C TRP A 205 12.93 -12.29 -7.44
N GLU A 206 13.88 -12.60 -6.56
CA GLU A 206 14.54 -13.91 -6.53
C GLU A 206 13.56 -15.04 -6.20
N GLU A 207 12.58 -14.80 -5.32
CA GLU A 207 11.50 -15.76 -5.09
C GLU A 207 10.63 -15.95 -6.33
N ALA A 208 10.31 -14.87 -7.05
CA ALA A 208 9.51 -14.98 -8.26
C ALA A 208 10.22 -15.80 -9.35
N VAL A 209 11.52 -15.56 -9.54
CA VAL A 209 12.36 -16.32 -10.47
C VAL A 209 12.51 -17.78 -10.03
N LYS A 210 12.68 -18.04 -8.73
CA LYS A 210 12.85 -19.41 -8.21
C LYS A 210 11.57 -20.23 -8.34
N TYR A 211 10.42 -19.67 -7.98
CA TYR A 211 9.18 -20.43 -7.85
C TYR A 211 8.23 -20.30 -9.03
N ALA A 212 8.43 -19.29 -9.90
CA ALA A 212 7.58 -19.06 -11.06
C ALA A 212 8.37 -18.65 -12.33
N PRO A 213 9.50 -19.31 -12.66
CA PRO A 213 10.39 -18.87 -13.73
C PRO A 213 9.71 -18.73 -15.10
N LYS A 214 8.72 -19.59 -15.38
CA LYS A 214 7.97 -19.65 -16.64
C LYS A 214 6.69 -18.80 -16.65
N LYS A 215 6.27 -18.24 -15.52
CA LYS A 215 5.11 -17.33 -15.50
C LYS A 215 5.49 -16.00 -16.14
N THR A 216 4.53 -15.37 -16.81
CA THR A 216 4.67 -14.02 -17.34
C THR A 216 4.90 -13.03 -16.20
N ALA A 217 5.98 -12.26 -16.28
CA ALA A 217 6.31 -11.19 -15.35
C ALA A 217 5.75 -9.85 -15.83
N ALA A 218 5.99 -9.51 -17.09
CA ALA A 218 5.54 -8.24 -17.66
C ALA A 218 5.16 -8.37 -19.14
N VAL A 219 4.18 -7.56 -19.54
CA VAL A 219 3.75 -7.37 -20.94
C VAL A 219 3.76 -5.89 -21.25
N CYS A 220 4.29 -5.48 -22.40
CA CYS A 220 4.26 -4.09 -22.87
C CYS A 220 4.13 -4.09 -24.39
N GLY A 221 2.96 -3.70 -24.91
CA GLY A 221 2.63 -3.87 -26.33
C GLY A 221 2.66 -5.34 -26.74
N GLU A 222 3.46 -5.67 -27.75
CA GLU A 222 3.65 -7.05 -28.23
C GLU A 222 4.73 -7.83 -27.46
N ARG A 223 5.52 -7.15 -26.63
CA ARG A 223 6.61 -7.77 -25.88
C ARG A 223 6.08 -8.39 -24.60
N MET A 224 6.47 -9.64 -24.36
CA MET A 224 6.17 -10.38 -23.15
C MET A 224 7.47 -10.96 -22.60
N LEU A 225 7.68 -10.85 -21.28
CA LEU A 225 8.79 -11.49 -20.59
C LEU A 225 8.26 -12.39 -19.48
N THR A 226 8.78 -13.60 -19.41
CA THR A 226 8.68 -14.45 -18.23
C THR A 226 9.62 -13.95 -17.13
N PHE A 227 9.43 -14.40 -15.88
CA PHE A 227 10.34 -14.07 -14.78
C PHE A 227 11.79 -14.49 -15.08
N ALA A 228 12.01 -15.66 -15.70
CA ALA A 228 13.35 -16.12 -16.05
C ALA A 228 14.02 -15.25 -17.13
N GLU A 229 13.29 -14.87 -18.18
CA GLU A 229 13.83 -14.01 -19.24
C GLU A 229 14.15 -12.61 -18.71
N ALA A 230 13.24 -12.04 -17.91
CA ALA A 230 13.47 -10.76 -17.25
C ALA A 230 14.66 -10.84 -16.27
N ASP A 231 14.87 -11.95 -15.58
CA ASP A 231 16.00 -12.14 -14.66
C ASP A 231 17.35 -12.09 -15.39
N LEU A 232 17.45 -12.73 -16.56
CA LEU A 232 18.65 -12.67 -17.39
C LEU A 232 18.95 -11.23 -17.86
N LEU A 233 17.92 -10.51 -18.31
CA LEU A 233 18.04 -9.13 -18.76
C LEU A 233 18.43 -8.18 -17.62
N THR A 234 17.81 -8.32 -16.45
CA THR A 234 18.09 -7.49 -15.28
C THR A 234 19.48 -7.76 -14.69
N LYS A 235 19.98 -9.00 -14.77
CA LYS A 235 21.38 -9.33 -14.42
C LYS A 235 22.37 -8.66 -15.36
N ALA A 236 22.15 -8.74 -16.68
CA ALA A 236 23.01 -8.09 -17.67
C ALA A 236 23.00 -6.56 -17.51
N LEU A 237 21.83 -5.96 -17.26
CA LEU A 237 21.69 -4.54 -16.95
C LEU A 237 22.43 -4.16 -15.66
N GLY A 238 22.28 -4.95 -14.60
CA GLY A 238 22.98 -4.73 -13.33
C GLY A 238 24.50 -4.69 -13.53
N ALA A 239 25.05 -5.64 -14.29
CA ALA A 239 26.47 -5.68 -14.62
C ALA A 239 26.93 -4.42 -15.40
N GLY A 240 26.19 -4.02 -16.45
CA GLY A 240 26.54 -2.83 -17.22
C GLY A 240 26.39 -1.51 -16.46
N ILE A 241 25.35 -1.39 -15.61
CA ILE A 241 25.18 -0.23 -14.71
C ILE A 241 26.35 -0.16 -13.72
N SER A 242 26.73 -1.28 -13.11
CA SER A 242 27.86 -1.31 -12.19
C SER A 242 29.18 -0.96 -12.88
N ARG A 243 29.41 -1.45 -14.10
CA ARG A 243 30.57 -1.10 -14.93
C ARG A 243 30.62 0.38 -15.29
N LEU A 244 29.47 0.99 -15.60
CA LEU A 244 29.37 2.39 -15.99
C LEU A 244 29.52 3.33 -14.79
N CYS A 245 28.83 3.03 -13.69
CA CYS A 245 28.78 3.90 -12.51
C CYS A 245 30.03 3.79 -11.62
N GLN A 246 30.67 2.61 -11.56
CA GLN A 246 31.88 2.32 -10.77
C GLN A 246 31.80 2.76 -9.30
N VAL A 247 30.60 2.70 -8.72
CA VAL A 247 30.35 2.98 -7.30
C VAL A 247 29.42 1.91 -6.71
N PRO A 248 29.54 1.59 -5.42
CA PRO A 248 28.52 0.79 -4.74
C PRO A 248 27.19 1.55 -4.69
N ASN A 249 26.08 0.81 -4.73
CA ASN A 249 24.72 1.33 -4.56
C ASN A 249 24.43 2.57 -5.43
N PRO A 250 24.61 2.48 -6.77
CA PRO A 250 24.49 3.64 -7.65
C PRO A 250 23.09 4.25 -7.62
N LYS A 251 23.01 5.58 -7.65
CA LYS A 251 21.76 6.34 -7.76
C LYS A 251 21.42 6.54 -9.23
N ILE A 252 20.30 5.99 -9.70
CA ILE A 252 19.91 6.02 -11.11
C ILE A 252 18.71 6.96 -11.27
N ALA A 253 18.94 8.10 -11.90
CA ALA A 253 17.87 9.01 -12.31
C ALA A 253 17.16 8.44 -13.54
N VAL A 254 15.85 8.20 -13.45
CA VAL A 254 15.06 7.56 -14.51
C VAL A 254 13.99 8.53 -14.99
N CYS A 255 14.17 9.06 -16.20
CA CYS A 255 13.25 9.95 -16.91
C CYS A 255 12.69 9.22 -18.14
N LEU A 256 11.85 8.21 -17.88
CA LEU A 256 11.26 7.33 -18.88
C LEU A 256 9.73 7.28 -18.73
N PRO A 257 8.99 7.05 -19.82
CA PRO A 257 7.57 6.72 -19.74
C PRO A 257 7.37 5.31 -19.15
N ASN A 258 6.11 4.87 -19.08
CA ASN A 258 5.82 3.47 -18.78
C ASN A 258 6.32 2.60 -19.94
N CYS A 259 7.32 1.75 -19.66
CA CYS A 259 7.86 0.83 -20.63
C CYS A 259 8.52 -0.37 -19.95
N LEU A 260 8.83 -1.38 -20.76
CA LEU A 260 9.50 -2.58 -20.27
C LEU A 260 10.93 -2.29 -19.77
N GLU A 261 11.61 -1.31 -20.34
CA GLU A 261 12.96 -0.92 -19.92
C GLU A 261 12.97 -0.25 -18.55
N TYR A 262 11.93 0.51 -18.19
CA TYR A 262 11.75 1.00 -16.83
C TYR A 262 11.59 -0.20 -15.88
N PHE A 263 10.73 -1.16 -16.23
CA PHE A 263 10.54 -2.39 -15.43
C PHE A 263 11.86 -3.14 -15.22
N LEU A 264 12.66 -3.31 -16.27
CA LEU A 264 13.96 -3.97 -16.19
C LEU A 264 14.99 -3.16 -15.39
N LEU A 265 15.03 -1.83 -15.57
CA LEU A 265 15.87 -0.93 -14.76
C LEU A 265 15.55 -1.04 -13.28
N TYR A 266 14.26 -1.10 -12.94
CA TYR A 266 13.81 -1.21 -11.56
C TYR A 266 14.45 -2.42 -10.88
N TRP A 267 14.26 -3.60 -11.47
CA TRP A 267 14.77 -4.84 -10.89
C TRP A 267 16.28 -4.98 -10.98
N ALA A 268 16.92 -4.49 -12.06
CA ALA A 268 18.38 -4.42 -12.15
C ALA A 268 18.98 -3.56 -11.03
N THR A 269 18.35 -2.42 -10.73
CA THR A 269 18.77 -1.51 -9.66
C THR A 269 18.64 -2.17 -8.29
N MET A 270 17.48 -2.79 -8.00
CA MET A 270 17.27 -3.52 -6.75
C MET A 270 18.27 -4.67 -6.56
N LYS A 271 18.64 -5.36 -7.66
CA LYS A 271 19.62 -6.46 -7.62
C LYS A 271 21.00 -6.03 -7.13
N ILE A 272 21.48 -4.89 -7.62
CA ILE A 272 22.82 -4.36 -7.32
C ILE A 272 22.85 -3.43 -6.10
N GLY A 273 21.75 -3.32 -5.34
CA GLY A 273 21.64 -2.42 -4.18
C GLY A 273 21.61 -0.93 -4.54
N GLY A 274 21.30 -0.61 -5.79
CA GLY A 274 21.18 0.76 -6.25
C GLY A 274 19.91 1.45 -5.75
N ILE A 275 19.83 2.75 -6.01
CA ILE A 275 18.71 3.61 -5.61
C ILE A 275 18.07 4.19 -6.86
N ILE A 276 16.76 4.03 -7.02
CA ILE A 276 16.02 4.67 -8.11
C ILE A 276 15.66 6.10 -7.71
N VAL A 277 15.96 7.03 -8.59
CA VAL A 277 15.56 8.45 -8.48
C VAL A 277 14.57 8.72 -9.61
N PRO A 278 13.28 8.43 -9.41
CA PRO A 278 12.27 8.62 -10.44
C PRO A 278 12.15 10.10 -10.78
N ILE A 279 12.32 10.43 -12.06
CA ILE A 279 12.17 11.79 -12.57
C ILE A 279 10.79 11.92 -13.18
N ASN A 280 9.99 12.85 -12.65
CA ASN A 280 8.76 13.27 -13.31
C ASN A 280 9.14 14.11 -14.54
N PRO A 281 8.89 13.63 -15.77
CA PRO A 281 9.29 14.30 -17.01
C PRO A 281 8.58 15.64 -17.20
N TRP A 282 7.49 15.89 -16.48
CA TRP A 282 6.79 17.15 -16.55
C TRP A 282 7.51 18.26 -15.79
N LEU A 283 8.35 17.96 -14.79
CA LEU A 283 9.06 18.98 -14.01
C LEU A 283 9.91 19.89 -14.91
N LYS A 284 9.99 21.17 -14.54
CA LYS A 284 10.81 22.16 -15.24
C LYS A 284 12.30 22.04 -14.89
N LYS A 285 13.14 22.53 -15.81
CA LYS A 285 14.60 22.62 -15.68
C LYS A 285 15.06 22.95 -14.26
N ASP A 286 14.62 24.06 -13.68
CA ASP A 286 15.10 24.52 -12.36
C ASP A 286 14.83 23.52 -11.23
N SER A 287 13.67 22.85 -11.26
CA SER A 287 13.35 21.80 -10.29
C SER A 287 14.25 20.57 -10.48
N LEU A 288 14.51 20.19 -11.73
CA LEU A 288 15.38 19.07 -12.06
C LEU A 288 16.85 19.37 -11.73
N GLU A 289 17.31 20.61 -11.95
CA GLU A 289 18.64 21.05 -11.52
C GLU A 289 18.81 20.96 -10.01
N ALA A 290 17.80 21.39 -9.24
CA ALA A 290 17.80 21.27 -7.79
C ALA A 290 17.85 19.79 -7.35
N ILE A 291 17.10 18.91 -8.02
CA ILE A 291 17.14 17.47 -7.78
C ILE A 291 18.54 16.90 -8.07
N TYR A 292 19.12 17.21 -9.23
CA TYR A 292 20.45 16.71 -9.60
C TYR A 292 21.55 17.23 -8.66
N ALA A 293 21.47 18.50 -8.25
CA ALA A 293 22.40 19.09 -7.28
C ALA A 293 22.32 18.41 -5.90
N ASN A 294 21.09 18.14 -5.44
CA ASN A 294 20.84 17.54 -4.12
C ASN A 294 21.14 16.04 -4.07
N VAL A 295 20.70 15.30 -5.09
CA VAL A 295 20.81 13.84 -5.13
C VAL A 295 22.17 13.39 -5.65
N ARG A 296 22.75 14.10 -6.63
CA ARG A 296 23.96 13.72 -7.35
C ARG A 296 23.85 12.29 -7.92
N PRO A 297 22.93 12.05 -8.87
CA PRO A 297 22.79 10.73 -9.49
C PRO A 297 24.10 10.29 -10.15
N ASN A 298 24.28 8.98 -10.27
CA ASN A 298 25.43 8.34 -10.91
C ASN A 298 25.17 8.00 -12.38
N LEU A 299 23.91 7.94 -12.78
CA LEU A 299 23.46 7.70 -14.15
C LEU A 299 22.11 8.39 -14.36
N LEU A 300 21.93 9.05 -15.51
CA LEU A 300 20.64 9.48 -16.02
C LEU A 300 20.24 8.59 -17.19
N VAL A 301 19.06 7.96 -17.10
CA VAL A 301 18.41 7.29 -18.22
C VAL A 301 17.24 8.14 -18.69
N ALA A 302 17.26 8.50 -19.96
CA ALA A 302 16.26 9.36 -20.60
C ALA A 302 15.69 8.67 -21.85
N LYS A 303 14.50 9.05 -22.30
CA LYS A 303 13.90 8.41 -23.49
C LYS A 303 14.61 8.83 -24.77
N ASN A 304 14.53 10.12 -25.08
CA ASN A 304 15.15 10.78 -26.22
C ASN A 304 15.28 12.29 -25.95
N PRO A 305 16.00 13.06 -26.80
CA PRO A 305 16.18 14.50 -26.60
C PRO A 305 14.89 15.34 -26.54
N ILE A 306 13.83 14.91 -27.22
CA ILE A 306 12.59 15.67 -27.36
C ILE A 306 11.72 15.48 -26.12
N GLU A 307 11.43 14.24 -25.75
CA GLU A 307 10.54 13.90 -24.63
C GLU A 307 11.20 14.13 -23.26
N SER A 308 12.54 14.17 -23.22
CA SER A 308 13.30 14.44 -21.98
C SER A 308 13.96 15.84 -21.97
N LYS A 309 13.47 16.79 -22.78
CA LYS A 309 14.08 18.13 -22.97
C LYS A 309 14.44 18.83 -21.65
N GLU A 310 13.49 18.97 -20.72
CA GLU A 310 13.72 19.68 -19.45
C GLU A 310 14.80 18.98 -18.59
N ALA A 311 14.80 17.65 -18.57
CA ALA A 311 15.79 16.85 -17.84
C ALA A 311 17.20 16.99 -18.43
N LEU A 312 17.31 17.15 -19.76
CA LEU A 312 18.59 17.35 -20.44
C LEU A 312 19.11 18.78 -20.28
N LEU A 313 18.23 19.78 -20.37
CA LEU A 313 18.60 21.17 -20.09
C LEU A 313 19.11 21.34 -18.65
N ALA A 314 18.53 20.62 -17.69
CA ALA A 314 19.03 20.61 -16.31
C ALA A 314 20.39 19.91 -16.19
N LYS A 315 20.61 18.84 -16.98
CA LYS A 315 21.86 18.07 -17.01
C LYS A 315 23.05 18.87 -17.55
N GLU A 316 22.83 19.94 -18.32
CA GLU A 316 23.90 20.81 -18.84
C GLU A 316 24.81 21.36 -17.73
N LYS A 317 24.26 21.62 -16.53
CA LYS A 317 25.04 22.03 -15.34
C LYS A 317 25.85 20.88 -14.70
N PHE A 318 25.63 19.65 -15.13
CA PHE A 318 26.25 18.42 -14.61
C PHE A 318 26.83 17.60 -15.77
N PRO A 319 27.86 18.10 -16.47
CA PRO A 319 28.42 17.43 -17.65
C PRO A 319 28.97 16.03 -17.33
N ALA A 320 29.49 15.83 -16.12
CA ALA A 320 30.03 14.55 -15.65
C ALA A 320 28.97 13.47 -15.38
N LEU A 321 27.67 13.80 -15.33
CA LEU A 321 26.59 12.81 -15.15
C LEU A 321 26.48 11.96 -16.43
N PRO A 322 26.75 10.64 -16.39
CA PRO A 322 26.54 9.77 -17.54
C PRO A 322 25.08 9.79 -17.99
N LEU A 323 24.87 9.73 -19.30
CA LEU A 323 23.55 9.77 -19.94
C LEU A 323 23.40 8.60 -20.90
N VAL A 324 22.31 7.86 -20.74
CA VAL A 324 21.90 6.77 -21.62
C VAL A 324 20.51 7.07 -22.16
N TYR A 325 20.35 6.93 -23.48
CA TYR A 325 19.05 7.07 -24.13
C TYR A 325 18.38 5.72 -24.35
N LEU A 326 17.06 5.67 -24.16
CA LEU A 326 16.26 4.51 -24.54
C LEU A 326 16.27 4.32 -26.06
N ASP A 327 15.93 5.38 -26.79
CA ASP A 327 15.92 5.36 -28.25
C ASP A 327 17.35 5.48 -28.77
N GLU A 328 17.68 4.80 -29.86
CA GLU A 328 19.00 4.93 -30.48
C GLU A 328 19.26 6.37 -30.92
N GLN A 329 20.38 6.95 -30.47
CA GLN A 329 20.80 8.29 -30.82
C GLN A 329 22.22 8.25 -31.37
N LYS A 330 22.43 8.87 -32.54
CA LYS A 330 23.75 8.90 -33.18
C LYS A 330 24.77 9.59 -32.27
N GLY A 331 25.83 8.87 -31.90
CA GLY A 331 26.92 9.41 -31.07
C GLY A 331 26.61 9.49 -29.57
N ALA A 332 25.50 8.90 -29.10
CA ALA A 332 25.20 8.79 -27.68
C ALA A 332 25.14 7.31 -27.25
N GLN A 333 25.25 7.08 -25.93
CA GLN A 333 25.09 5.74 -25.38
C GLN A 333 23.62 5.31 -25.42
N SER A 334 23.34 4.14 -25.99
CA SER A 334 22.01 3.55 -26.02
C SER A 334 21.77 2.65 -24.80
N PHE A 335 20.50 2.43 -24.46
CA PHE A 335 20.09 1.52 -23.39
C PHE A 335 20.65 0.11 -23.58
N GLN A 336 20.72 -0.36 -24.83
CA GLN A 336 21.29 -1.65 -25.17
C GLN A 336 22.75 -1.80 -24.72
N SER A 337 23.52 -0.70 -24.66
CA SER A 337 24.92 -0.73 -24.20
C SER A 337 25.09 -1.01 -22.70
N LEU A 338 24.01 -0.95 -21.92
CA LEU A 338 23.98 -1.36 -20.52
C LEU A 338 23.79 -2.87 -20.35
N HIS A 339 23.40 -3.61 -21.38
CA HIS A 339 23.29 -5.07 -21.31
C HIS A 339 24.67 -5.72 -21.43
N ASP A 340 25.29 -6.01 -20.29
CA ASP A 340 26.55 -6.75 -20.21
C ASP A 340 26.29 -8.21 -19.85
N HIS A 341 26.02 -9.04 -20.87
CA HIS A 341 25.67 -10.46 -20.69
C HIS A 341 26.82 -11.32 -20.13
N ASN A 342 28.06 -10.86 -20.26
CA ASN A 342 29.26 -11.56 -19.78
C ASN A 342 29.81 -10.92 -18.50
N GLY A 343 29.28 -9.77 -18.10
CA GLY A 343 29.72 -9.02 -16.94
C GLY A 343 29.23 -9.62 -15.63
N TYR A 344 29.99 -9.37 -14.56
CA TYR A 344 29.59 -9.73 -13.21
C TYR A 344 28.54 -8.74 -12.69
N CYS A 345 27.35 -9.24 -12.33
CA CYS A 345 26.33 -8.46 -11.64
C CYS A 345 26.59 -8.51 -10.12
N PRO A 346 26.96 -7.38 -9.48
CA PRO A 346 27.27 -7.38 -8.06
C PRO A 346 26.08 -7.77 -7.20
N ARG A 347 26.35 -8.49 -6.11
CA ARG A 347 25.36 -8.90 -5.11
C ARG A 347 25.78 -8.38 -3.73
N PRO A 348 25.64 -7.07 -3.45
CA PRO A 348 25.96 -6.53 -2.13
C PRO A 348 24.91 -6.97 -1.10
N ASP A 349 25.27 -6.95 0.17
CA ASP A 349 24.31 -7.12 1.27
C ASP A 349 23.34 -5.92 1.31
N ILE A 350 22.04 -6.22 1.32
CA ILE A 350 20.97 -5.21 1.39
C ILE A 350 20.07 -5.59 2.56
N SER A 351 19.96 -4.69 3.53
CA SER A 351 19.03 -4.85 4.65
C SER A 351 17.73 -4.08 4.40
N ALA A 352 16.72 -4.33 5.23
CA ALA A 352 15.49 -3.57 5.24
C ALA A 352 15.69 -2.05 5.44
N ALA A 353 16.80 -1.65 6.07
CA ALA A 353 17.15 -0.25 6.32
C ALA A 353 17.93 0.41 5.17
N THR A 354 18.27 -0.33 4.12
CA THR A 354 18.96 0.22 2.94
C THR A 354 17.98 1.07 2.10
N PRO A 355 18.33 2.31 1.70
CA PRO A 355 17.53 3.10 0.78
C PRO A 355 17.36 2.42 -0.58
N ALA A 356 16.15 2.46 -1.12
CA ALA A 356 15.82 1.89 -2.43
C ALA A 356 15.32 2.95 -3.42
N ILE A 357 14.58 3.96 -2.93
CA ILE A 357 14.00 5.00 -3.78
C ILE A 357 14.12 6.37 -3.12
N ILE A 358 14.48 7.39 -3.91
CA ILE A 358 14.40 8.80 -3.51
C ILE A 358 13.34 9.51 -4.36
N MET A 359 12.14 9.69 -3.82
CA MET A 359 11.03 10.30 -4.57
C MET A 359 10.86 11.78 -4.25
N HIS A 360 10.82 12.59 -5.30
CA HIS A 360 10.59 14.02 -5.19
C HIS A 360 9.11 14.33 -5.36
N THR A 361 8.51 14.97 -4.37
CA THR A 361 7.13 15.46 -4.46
C THR A 361 7.12 16.87 -5.07
N SER A 362 6.14 17.14 -5.93
CA SER A 362 5.95 18.48 -6.52
C SER A 362 5.43 19.44 -5.43
N GLY A 363 6.32 20.10 -4.71
CA GLY A 363 5.98 21.22 -3.83
C GLY A 363 5.49 22.42 -4.63
N THR A 364 4.52 23.18 -4.11
CA THR A 364 3.88 24.29 -4.83
C THR A 364 4.70 25.58 -4.87
N THR A 365 5.82 25.68 -4.15
CA THR A 365 6.64 26.92 -4.07
C THR A 365 8.11 26.72 -3.66
N ALA A 366 8.54 25.51 -3.27
CA ALA A 366 9.90 25.24 -2.78
C ALA A 366 10.57 24.12 -3.58
N ALA A 367 11.91 24.08 -3.56
CA ALA A 367 12.69 23.02 -4.20
C ALA A 367 12.16 21.63 -3.79
N PRO A 368 11.99 20.68 -4.74
CA PRO A 368 11.41 19.38 -4.44
C PRO A 368 12.17 18.65 -3.32
N LYS A 369 11.44 18.09 -2.35
CA LYS A 369 12.02 17.32 -1.24
C LYS A 369 12.11 15.85 -1.64
N GLY A 370 13.28 15.24 -1.55
CA GLY A 370 13.48 13.82 -1.86
C GLY A 370 13.12 12.94 -0.67
N ALA A 371 11.89 12.44 -0.61
CA ALA A 371 11.49 11.44 0.38
C ALA A 371 12.32 10.15 0.19
N VAL A 372 12.80 9.55 1.28
CA VAL A 372 13.63 8.33 1.22
C VAL A 372 12.80 7.11 1.62
N MET A 373 12.68 6.17 0.70
CA MET A 373 11.99 4.89 0.91
C MET A 373 13.03 3.80 1.08
N LEU A 374 12.98 3.13 2.24
CA LEU A 374 13.83 1.99 2.54
C LEU A 374 13.22 0.71 1.96
N HIS A 375 14.02 -0.34 1.80
CA HIS A 375 13.52 -1.63 1.34
C HIS A 375 12.39 -2.19 2.23
N GLY A 376 12.49 -2.06 3.56
CA GLY A 376 11.45 -2.47 4.50
C GLY A 376 10.16 -1.64 4.40
N ASP A 377 10.27 -0.37 4.02
CA ASP A 377 9.12 0.50 3.75
C ASP A 377 8.33 0.01 2.54
N LEU A 378 9.04 -0.38 1.47
CA LEU A 378 8.43 -0.89 0.25
C LEU A 378 7.80 -2.27 0.45
N ILE A 379 8.42 -3.15 1.24
CA ILE A 379 7.82 -4.43 1.65
C ILE A 379 6.51 -4.19 2.40
N PHE A 380 6.51 -3.25 3.36
CA PHE A 380 5.29 -2.89 4.08
C PHE A 380 4.20 -2.39 3.13
N ASN A 381 4.54 -1.46 2.24
CA ASN A 381 3.59 -0.98 1.25
C ASN A 381 3.02 -2.11 0.38
N CYS A 382 3.83 -3.07 -0.03
CA CYS A 382 3.37 -4.22 -0.80
C CYS A 382 2.37 -5.06 -0.01
N MET A 383 2.69 -5.43 1.22
CA MET A 383 1.78 -6.23 2.07
C MET A 383 0.47 -5.48 2.33
N THR A 384 0.54 -4.19 2.63
CA THR A 384 -0.64 -3.34 2.84
C THR A 384 -1.48 -3.21 1.57
N THR A 385 -0.85 -3.05 0.40
CA THR A 385 -1.54 -2.99 -0.90
C THR A 385 -2.27 -4.31 -1.19
N ILE A 386 -1.59 -5.44 -1.00
CA ILE A 386 -2.17 -6.78 -1.20
C ILE A 386 -3.38 -6.96 -0.29
N LYS A 387 -3.27 -6.56 0.98
CA LYS A 387 -4.38 -6.65 1.92
C LYS A 387 -5.54 -5.75 1.52
N ALA A 388 -5.24 -4.49 1.19
CA ALA A 388 -6.24 -3.47 0.92
C ALA A 388 -7.11 -3.81 -0.30
N HIS A 389 -6.53 -4.46 -1.30
CA HIS A 389 -7.24 -4.83 -2.52
C HIS A 389 -7.56 -6.31 -2.63
N ASP A 390 -7.18 -7.09 -1.61
CA ASP A 390 -7.32 -8.54 -1.58
C ASP A 390 -6.72 -9.17 -2.84
N PHE A 391 -5.48 -8.80 -3.19
CA PHE A 391 -4.79 -9.32 -4.37
C PHE A 391 -4.35 -10.76 -4.16
N THR A 392 -4.37 -11.56 -5.23
CA THR A 392 -4.16 -13.00 -5.23
C THR A 392 -3.14 -13.42 -6.30
N HIS A 393 -2.59 -14.61 -6.17
CA HIS A 393 -1.61 -15.18 -7.11
C HIS A 393 -2.17 -15.47 -8.52
N ASP A 394 -3.48 -15.31 -8.71
CA ASP A 394 -4.19 -15.48 -9.99
C ASP A 394 -4.55 -14.14 -10.65
N ASP A 395 -4.19 -13.01 -10.02
CA ASP A 395 -4.48 -11.70 -10.60
C ASP A 395 -3.62 -11.40 -11.84
N VAL A 396 -4.16 -10.54 -12.70
CA VAL A 396 -3.44 -9.86 -13.78
C VAL A 396 -3.60 -8.36 -13.57
N HIS A 397 -2.48 -7.67 -13.36
CA HIS A 397 -2.47 -6.25 -13.01
C HIS A 397 -2.28 -5.38 -14.25
N LEU A 398 -3.08 -4.33 -14.40
CA LEU A 398 -2.86 -3.31 -15.42
C LEU A 398 -2.21 -2.05 -14.82
N LEU A 399 -0.99 -1.74 -15.27
CA LEU A 399 -0.21 -0.60 -14.85
C LEU A 399 -0.30 0.51 -15.89
N ILE A 400 -1.08 1.54 -15.56
CA ILE A 400 -1.20 2.78 -16.35
C ILE A 400 -0.75 4.01 -15.58
N ASN A 401 -0.64 3.92 -14.24
CA ASN A 401 -0.05 5.00 -13.46
C ASN A 401 1.39 5.21 -13.91
N PRO A 402 1.87 6.47 -13.98
CA PRO A 402 3.25 6.71 -14.37
C PRO A 402 4.22 5.97 -13.44
N MET A 403 5.21 5.27 -14.00
CA MET A 403 6.19 4.47 -13.23
C MET A 403 7.09 5.34 -12.34
N PHE A 404 7.13 6.66 -12.56
CA PHE A 404 7.76 7.60 -11.64
C PHE A 404 6.89 7.96 -10.41
N HIS A 405 5.63 7.51 -10.34
CA HIS A 405 4.69 7.76 -9.23
C HIS A 405 4.64 6.58 -8.25
N CYS A 406 4.38 6.86 -6.97
CA CYS A 406 4.39 5.87 -5.89
C CYS A 406 3.45 4.67 -6.14
N THR A 407 2.25 4.88 -6.68
CA THR A 407 1.28 3.78 -6.99
C THR A 407 1.86 2.72 -7.93
N ALA A 408 2.65 3.12 -8.92
CA ALA A 408 3.32 2.17 -9.81
C ALA A 408 4.60 1.64 -9.16
N LEU A 409 5.45 2.55 -8.67
CA LEU A 409 6.82 2.26 -8.25
C LEU A 409 6.92 1.49 -6.91
N TYR A 410 6.01 1.75 -5.98
CA TYR A 410 6.05 1.17 -4.63
C TYR A 410 5.08 0.01 -4.51
N SER A 411 3.95 0.05 -5.22
CA SER A 411 2.88 -0.93 -5.13
C SER A 411 2.89 -1.86 -6.33
N SER A 412 2.42 -1.39 -7.50
CA SER A 412 2.07 -2.28 -8.62
C SER A 412 3.24 -3.15 -9.10
N LEU A 413 4.43 -2.55 -9.27
CA LEU A 413 5.64 -3.25 -9.71
C LEU A 413 6.08 -4.36 -8.73
N PRO A 414 6.42 -4.04 -7.47
CA PRO A 414 6.91 -5.04 -6.53
C PRO A 414 5.83 -6.01 -6.04
N VAL A 415 4.55 -5.61 -5.99
CA VAL A 415 3.44 -6.53 -5.67
C VAL A 415 3.31 -7.61 -6.73
N ALA A 416 3.36 -7.25 -8.02
CA ALA A 416 3.25 -8.24 -9.09
C ALA A 416 4.39 -9.27 -9.03
N ALA A 417 5.63 -8.85 -8.74
CA ALA A 417 6.73 -9.77 -8.53
C ALA A 417 6.51 -10.66 -7.29
N TRP A 418 6.12 -10.09 -6.15
CA TRP A 418 5.85 -10.88 -4.94
C TRP A 418 4.76 -11.93 -5.17
N GLN A 419 3.64 -11.56 -5.78
CA GLN A 419 2.53 -12.46 -6.08
C GLN A 419 2.78 -13.36 -7.29
N LYS A 420 3.88 -13.15 -8.02
CA LYS A 420 4.25 -13.94 -9.20
C LYS A 420 3.16 -13.84 -10.27
N THR A 421 2.58 -12.66 -10.42
CA THR A 421 1.46 -12.34 -11.31
C THR A 421 1.94 -11.49 -12.49
N PRO A 422 1.25 -11.55 -13.65
CA PRO A 422 1.61 -10.72 -14.79
C PRO A 422 1.28 -9.24 -14.56
N LEU A 423 2.22 -8.36 -14.95
CA LEU A 423 2.04 -6.92 -15.00
C LEU A 423 1.93 -6.43 -16.45
N VAL A 424 0.74 -6.03 -16.87
CA VAL A 424 0.51 -5.43 -18.19
C VAL A 424 0.77 -3.94 -18.09
N ILE A 425 1.78 -3.45 -18.80
CA ILE A 425 2.26 -2.07 -18.77
C ILE A 425 1.74 -1.35 -20.00
N SER A 426 1.09 -0.21 -19.80
CA SER A 426 0.73 0.71 -20.88
C SER A 426 1.08 2.15 -20.50
N ALA A 427 1.52 2.92 -21.50
CA ALA A 427 1.84 4.34 -21.37
C ALA A 427 0.62 5.17 -21.75
N GLU A 428 -0.02 5.76 -20.74
CA GLU A 428 -1.12 6.72 -20.90
C GLU A 428 -2.21 6.30 -21.91
N PRO A 429 -2.78 5.09 -21.80
CA PRO A 429 -3.78 4.64 -22.76
C PRO A 429 -5.01 5.57 -22.74
N GLN A 430 -5.57 5.81 -23.92
CA GLN A 430 -6.89 6.42 -24.00
C GLN A 430 -7.95 5.50 -23.40
N ALA A 431 -9.14 6.04 -23.09
CA ALA A 431 -10.18 5.26 -22.41
C ALA A 431 -10.60 4.01 -23.21
N GLU A 432 -10.68 4.10 -24.53
CA GLU A 432 -11.00 2.96 -25.42
C GLU A 432 -9.92 1.87 -25.34
N GLU A 433 -8.66 2.25 -25.55
CA GLU A 433 -7.51 1.35 -25.46
C GLU A 433 -7.42 0.68 -24.08
N LEU A 434 -7.77 1.39 -23.01
CA LEU A 434 -7.80 0.84 -21.67
C LEU A 434 -8.82 -0.30 -21.54
N LEU A 435 -10.02 -0.13 -22.10
CA LEU A 435 -11.06 -1.18 -22.09
C LEU A 435 -10.66 -2.36 -22.99
N GLU A 436 -9.99 -2.09 -24.11
CA GLU A 436 -9.43 -3.14 -24.99
C GLU A 436 -8.36 -3.96 -24.29
N LEU A 437 -7.45 -3.31 -23.55
CA LEU A 437 -6.42 -3.99 -22.76
C LEU A 437 -7.03 -4.85 -21.66
N ILE A 438 -8.08 -4.36 -20.97
CA ILE A 438 -8.81 -5.13 -19.96
C ILE A 438 -9.36 -6.42 -20.57
N ALA A 439 -10.06 -6.31 -21.71
CA ALA A 439 -10.64 -7.47 -22.39
C ALA A 439 -9.56 -8.41 -22.95
N LYS A 440 -8.53 -7.88 -23.62
CA LYS A 440 -7.48 -8.66 -24.29
C LYS A 440 -6.65 -9.48 -23.31
N HIS A 441 -6.26 -8.88 -22.20
CA HIS A 441 -5.36 -9.50 -21.23
C HIS A 441 -6.09 -10.11 -20.02
N GLN A 442 -7.43 -10.10 -20.02
CA GLN A 442 -8.25 -10.58 -18.90
C GLN A 442 -7.81 -9.95 -17.57
N ILE A 443 -7.64 -8.62 -17.58
CA ILE A 443 -7.16 -7.87 -16.43
C ILE A 443 -8.12 -8.06 -15.27
N THR A 444 -7.57 -8.39 -14.10
CA THR A 444 -8.37 -8.60 -12.88
C THR A 444 -8.29 -7.42 -11.92
N SER A 445 -7.25 -6.60 -12.02
CA SER A 445 -7.06 -5.47 -11.13
C SER A 445 -6.46 -4.24 -11.80
N LEU A 446 -6.99 -3.09 -11.41
CA LEU A 446 -6.55 -1.78 -11.87
C LEU A 446 -6.49 -0.82 -10.68
N LEU A 447 -5.30 -0.31 -10.37
CA LEU A 447 -5.15 0.87 -9.52
C LEU A 447 -5.06 2.09 -10.43
N THR A 448 -5.78 3.16 -10.11
CA THR A 448 -5.85 4.33 -11.00
C THR A 448 -6.26 5.61 -10.25
N VAL A 449 -6.47 6.69 -10.98
CA VAL A 449 -6.96 7.97 -10.46
C VAL A 449 -8.38 8.26 -10.95
N PRO A 450 -9.18 9.05 -10.21
CA PRO A 450 -10.56 9.38 -10.60
C PRO A 450 -10.72 9.92 -12.03
N THR A 451 -9.77 10.71 -12.53
CA THR A 451 -9.83 11.30 -13.87
C THR A 451 -9.77 10.27 -15.00
N VAL A 452 -9.10 9.13 -14.80
CA VAL A 452 -9.11 8.02 -15.76
C VAL A 452 -10.50 7.38 -15.79
N LEU A 453 -11.06 7.10 -14.62
CA LEU A 453 -12.37 6.46 -14.50
C LEU A 453 -13.50 7.36 -15.02
N GLN A 454 -13.39 8.67 -14.84
CA GLN A 454 -14.29 9.65 -15.48
C GLN A 454 -14.27 9.56 -17.00
N ARG A 455 -13.07 9.45 -17.60
CA ARG A 455 -12.96 9.28 -19.06
C ARG A 455 -13.59 7.98 -19.55
N ILE A 456 -13.47 6.89 -18.80
CA ILE A 456 -14.16 5.62 -19.10
C ILE A 456 -15.68 5.79 -19.07
N VAL A 457 -16.22 6.40 -18.00
CA VAL A 457 -17.68 6.57 -17.85
C VAL A 457 -18.26 7.46 -18.95
N SER A 458 -17.52 8.47 -19.40
CA SER A 458 -17.93 9.41 -20.45
C SER A 458 -17.81 8.84 -21.87
N LEU A 459 -17.23 7.65 -22.04
CA LEU A 459 -17.05 7.04 -23.36
C LEU A 459 -18.39 6.53 -23.92
N PRO A 460 -18.74 6.82 -25.18
CA PRO A 460 -19.89 6.21 -25.84
C PRO A 460 -19.66 4.70 -26.07
N ASP A 461 -20.72 3.92 -26.04
CA ASP A 461 -20.70 2.47 -26.30
C ASP A 461 -19.72 1.66 -25.43
N LYS A 462 -19.33 2.16 -24.25
CA LYS A 462 -18.42 1.49 -23.30
C LYS A 462 -18.91 0.11 -22.85
N GLU A 463 -20.21 -0.14 -22.95
CA GLU A 463 -20.87 -1.41 -22.62
C GLU A 463 -20.53 -2.54 -23.62
N LYS A 464 -19.95 -2.22 -24.78
CA LYS A 464 -19.54 -3.23 -25.79
C LYS A 464 -18.30 -4.03 -25.38
N TYR A 465 -17.50 -3.54 -24.43
CA TYR A 465 -16.27 -4.17 -24.00
C TYR A 465 -16.54 -5.24 -22.93
N ASN A 466 -15.87 -6.38 -23.01
CA ASN A 466 -15.96 -7.41 -21.98
C ASN A 466 -15.06 -7.07 -20.79
N LEU A 467 -15.67 -6.70 -19.67
CA LEU A 467 -14.99 -6.31 -18.43
C LEU A 467 -15.21 -7.34 -17.30
N GLN A 468 -15.70 -8.55 -17.60
CA GLN A 468 -16.05 -9.55 -16.57
C GLN A 468 -14.86 -10.08 -15.77
N SER A 469 -13.65 -10.01 -16.34
CA SER A 469 -12.42 -10.41 -15.63
C SER A 469 -12.08 -9.46 -14.47
N LEU A 470 -12.56 -8.21 -14.52
CA LEU A 470 -12.17 -7.18 -13.57
C LEU A 470 -12.79 -7.46 -12.20
N ARG A 471 -11.94 -7.82 -11.24
CA ARG A 471 -12.30 -8.14 -9.86
C ARG A 471 -12.25 -6.92 -8.95
N VAL A 472 -11.27 -6.04 -9.14
CA VAL A 472 -11.06 -4.86 -8.29
C VAL A 472 -10.55 -3.66 -9.05
N VAL A 473 -11.13 -2.49 -8.77
CA VAL A 473 -10.63 -1.19 -9.22
C VAL A 473 -10.38 -0.33 -7.99
N GLY A 474 -9.11 -0.04 -7.73
CA GLY A 474 -8.68 0.89 -6.70
C GLY A 474 -8.50 2.29 -7.28
N TYR A 475 -8.99 3.32 -6.61
CA TYR A 475 -8.73 4.71 -6.98
C TYR A 475 -8.29 5.57 -5.80
N ALA A 476 -7.41 6.53 -6.08
CA ALA A 476 -6.87 7.45 -5.09
C ALA A 476 -6.34 8.75 -5.74
N GLY A 477 -5.81 9.64 -4.90
CA GLY A 477 -5.04 10.81 -5.34
C GLY A 477 -5.88 12.07 -5.61
N SER A 478 -7.20 11.94 -5.75
CA SER A 478 -8.14 13.05 -5.76
C SER A 478 -9.52 12.60 -5.31
N PHE A 479 -10.42 13.56 -5.11
CA PHE A 479 -11.83 13.28 -4.87
C PHE A 479 -12.46 12.55 -6.07
N MET A 480 -13.37 11.62 -5.79
CA MET A 480 -14.17 10.91 -6.78
C MET A 480 -15.62 11.38 -6.70
N PRO A 481 -16.20 11.97 -7.77
CA PRO A 481 -17.60 12.35 -7.75
C PRO A 481 -18.52 11.13 -7.59
N VAL A 482 -19.52 11.23 -6.69
CA VAL A 482 -20.47 10.16 -6.40
C VAL A 482 -21.19 9.65 -7.66
N LYS A 483 -21.51 10.55 -8.60
CA LYS A 483 -22.12 10.20 -9.89
C LYS A 483 -21.26 9.20 -10.66
N ILE A 484 -19.94 9.40 -10.69
CA ILE A 484 -18.99 8.53 -11.41
C ILE A 484 -18.91 7.16 -10.75
N VAL A 485 -18.87 7.10 -9.41
CA VAL A 485 -18.94 5.84 -8.66
C VAL A 485 -20.19 5.04 -9.03
N ARG A 486 -21.35 5.70 -9.07
CA ARG A 486 -22.63 5.05 -9.42
C ARG A 486 -22.65 4.53 -10.85
N GLU A 487 -22.11 5.28 -11.81
CA GLU A 487 -22.02 4.83 -13.20
C GLU A 487 -21.04 3.65 -13.36
N LEU A 488 -19.91 3.65 -12.64
CA LEU A 488 -19.01 2.50 -12.61
C LEU A 488 -19.68 1.26 -12.01
N GLN A 489 -20.47 1.40 -10.93
CA GLN A 489 -21.22 0.29 -10.34
C GLN A 489 -22.24 -0.32 -11.31
N LYS A 490 -22.75 0.44 -12.29
CA LYS A 490 -23.60 -0.08 -13.36
C LYS A 490 -22.78 -0.75 -14.46
N LEU A 491 -21.65 -0.15 -14.85
CA LEU A 491 -20.78 -0.66 -15.91
C LEU A 491 -20.10 -1.97 -15.52
N VAL A 492 -19.65 -2.09 -14.27
CA VAL A 492 -18.91 -3.23 -13.74
C VAL A 492 -19.50 -3.72 -12.41
N PRO A 493 -20.72 -4.29 -12.41
CA PRO A 493 -21.47 -4.58 -11.18
C PRO A 493 -20.82 -5.65 -10.28
N GLN A 494 -19.94 -6.49 -10.84
CA GLN A 494 -19.22 -7.54 -10.10
C GLN A 494 -17.85 -7.07 -9.60
N THR A 495 -17.38 -5.90 -10.02
CA THR A 495 -16.08 -5.36 -9.64
C THR A 495 -16.17 -4.60 -8.33
N ARG A 496 -15.24 -4.88 -7.42
CA ARG A 496 -15.10 -4.12 -6.17
C ARG A 496 -14.42 -2.78 -6.44
N LEU A 497 -15.14 -1.68 -6.21
CA LEU A 497 -14.59 -0.34 -6.27
C LEU A 497 -14.03 0.05 -4.90
N HIS A 498 -12.72 0.26 -4.81
CA HIS A 498 -12.05 0.63 -3.57
C HIS A 498 -11.52 2.07 -3.66
N ASN A 499 -11.90 2.95 -2.74
CA ASN A 499 -11.18 4.22 -2.56
C ASN A 499 -10.03 3.97 -1.58
N PHE A 500 -8.85 4.51 -1.83
CA PHE A 500 -7.76 4.46 -0.87
C PHE A 500 -7.07 5.81 -0.75
N PHE A 501 -6.43 6.03 0.39
CA PHE A 501 -5.73 7.28 0.69
C PHE A 501 -4.33 6.98 1.22
N GLY A 502 -3.38 7.85 0.92
CA GLY A 502 -2.00 7.78 1.38
C GLY A 502 -1.21 8.97 0.87
N LEU A 503 -0.10 9.26 1.52
CA LEU A 503 0.86 10.29 1.13
C LEU A 503 2.17 9.62 0.72
N THR A 504 3.03 10.35 0.00
CA THR A 504 4.40 9.87 -0.27
C THR A 504 5.15 9.66 1.05
N GLU A 505 4.95 10.57 2.01
CA GLU A 505 5.56 10.56 3.32
C GLU A 505 5.05 9.44 4.23
N THR A 506 3.87 8.86 3.96
CA THR A 506 3.31 7.75 4.75
C THR A 506 3.66 6.37 4.21
N ILE A 507 4.59 6.30 3.23
CA ILE A 507 5.12 5.08 2.59
C ILE A 507 4.10 4.28 1.76
N SER A 508 2.85 4.23 2.19
CA SER A 508 1.81 3.32 1.71
C SER A 508 0.42 3.94 1.77
N ALA A 509 -0.56 3.21 1.23
CA ALA A 509 -1.96 3.46 1.53
C ALA A 509 -2.18 3.35 3.05
N THR A 510 -2.79 4.38 3.63
CA THR A 510 -3.10 4.48 5.06
C THR A 510 -4.55 4.14 5.35
N HIS A 511 -5.45 4.37 4.39
CA HIS A 511 -6.88 4.10 4.53
C HIS A 511 -7.43 3.35 3.32
N LEU A 512 -8.50 2.61 3.55
CA LEU A 512 -9.28 1.93 2.52
C LEU A 512 -10.78 2.08 2.80
N LEU A 513 -11.51 2.56 1.79
CA LEU A 513 -12.96 2.46 1.72
C LEU A 513 -13.31 1.26 0.84
N PRO A 514 -13.78 0.15 1.43
CA PRO A 514 -14.11 -1.05 0.67
C PRO A 514 -15.44 -0.88 -0.07
N ALA A 515 -15.69 -1.72 -1.08
CA ALA A 515 -16.79 -1.54 -2.03
C ALA A 515 -18.18 -1.51 -1.37
N GLU A 516 -18.38 -2.26 -0.28
CA GLU A 516 -19.60 -2.29 0.52
C GLU A 516 -19.88 -0.95 1.22
N ALA A 517 -18.82 -0.25 1.63
CA ALA A 517 -18.91 1.04 2.31
C ALA A 517 -19.05 2.21 1.32
N VAL A 518 -18.47 2.09 0.12
CA VAL A 518 -18.57 3.09 -0.96
C VAL A 518 -20.02 3.49 -1.26
N ARG A 519 -20.97 2.56 -1.16
CA ARG A 519 -22.40 2.86 -1.39
C ARG A 519 -23.00 3.80 -0.34
N LYS A 520 -22.55 3.69 0.91
CA LYS A 520 -23.06 4.48 2.05
C LYS A 520 -22.28 5.77 2.26
N ARG A 521 -20.97 5.75 2.02
CA ARG A 521 -20.01 6.82 2.33
C ARG A 521 -19.08 7.13 1.14
N PRO A 522 -19.62 7.49 -0.04
CA PRO A 522 -18.81 7.62 -1.26
C PRO A 522 -17.75 8.72 -1.19
N ASP A 523 -17.85 9.62 -0.22
CA ASP A 523 -16.94 10.74 0.08
C ASP A 523 -15.89 10.42 1.16
N SER A 524 -15.97 9.27 1.81
CA SER A 524 -14.98 8.83 2.80
C SER A 524 -13.69 8.35 2.13
N ILE A 525 -12.57 8.50 2.84
CA ILE A 525 -11.30 7.83 2.48
C ILE A 525 -11.18 6.44 3.11
N GLY A 526 -12.16 6.03 3.91
CA GLY A 526 -12.24 4.72 4.52
C GLY A 526 -11.73 4.68 5.96
N GLN A 527 -11.46 3.46 6.41
CA GLN A 527 -10.89 3.18 7.73
C GLN A 527 -9.39 2.95 7.62
N LEU A 528 -8.68 3.05 8.74
CA LEU A 528 -7.25 2.79 8.80
C LEU A 528 -6.92 1.37 8.36
N LEU A 529 -5.90 1.25 7.52
CA LEU A 529 -5.30 -0.04 7.19
C LEU A 529 -4.50 -0.58 8.38
N PRO A 530 -4.30 -1.90 8.46
CA PRO A 530 -3.56 -2.52 9.54
C PRO A 530 -2.15 -1.94 9.73
N PHE A 531 -1.70 -1.86 10.98
CA PHE A 531 -0.44 -1.21 11.41
C PHE A 531 -0.33 0.28 11.13
N VAL A 532 -1.39 0.92 10.61
CA VAL A 532 -1.45 2.37 10.47
C VAL A 532 -2.07 2.96 11.72
N SER A 533 -1.37 3.91 12.35
CA SER A 533 -1.90 4.68 13.47
C SER A 533 -2.11 6.13 13.04
N ALA A 534 -3.33 6.63 13.19
CA ALA A 534 -3.65 8.03 12.97
C ALA A 534 -4.52 8.59 14.09
N ILE A 535 -4.39 9.89 14.35
CA ILE A 535 -5.27 10.67 15.21
C ILE A 535 -5.69 11.94 14.49
N ILE A 536 -6.82 12.51 14.90
CA ILE A 536 -7.27 13.83 14.47
C ILE A 536 -7.22 14.72 15.70
N ILE A 537 -6.55 15.88 15.62
CA ILE A 537 -6.45 16.80 16.76
C ILE A 537 -7.02 18.17 16.46
N ASN A 538 -7.65 18.79 17.44
CA ASN A 538 -8.09 20.17 17.37
C ASN A 538 -6.93 21.15 17.64
N GLU A 539 -7.23 22.45 17.63
CA GLU A 539 -6.24 23.51 17.84
C GLU A 539 -5.60 23.47 19.24
N GLN A 540 -6.33 22.95 20.24
CA GLN A 540 -5.87 22.73 21.60
C GLN A 540 -5.04 21.45 21.75
N LYS A 541 -4.77 20.74 20.64
CA LYS A 541 -4.03 19.46 20.58
C LYS A 541 -4.71 18.34 21.37
N GLN A 542 -6.03 18.38 21.47
CA GLN A 542 -6.84 17.30 22.00
C GLN A 542 -7.35 16.45 20.84
N GLU A 543 -7.49 15.13 21.05
CA GLU A 543 -8.07 14.27 20.01
C GLU A 543 -9.53 14.63 19.80
N CYS A 544 -9.90 14.83 18.55
CA CYS A 544 -11.25 15.16 18.14
C CYS A 544 -12.23 14.01 18.44
N THR A 545 -13.42 14.38 18.85
CA THR A 545 -14.57 13.47 18.98
C THR A 545 -15.15 13.12 17.60
N ALA A 546 -16.16 12.25 17.55
CA ALA A 546 -16.80 11.89 16.28
C ALA A 546 -17.32 13.15 15.56
N ASP A 547 -17.10 13.21 14.24
CA ASP A 547 -17.47 14.29 13.32
C ASP A 547 -16.83 15.68 13.57
N GLU A 548 -16.07 15.85 14.66
CA GLU A 548 -15.27 17.05 14.90
C GLU A 548 -14.10 17.12 13.90
N VAL A 549 -13.91 18.30 13.31
CA VAL A 549 -12.87 18.53 12.30
C VAL A 549 -11.58 18.99 12.98
N GLY A 550 -10.47 18.31 12.67
CA GLY A 550 -9.15 18.66 13.16
C GLY A 550 -8.05 18.30 12.17
N GLU A 551 -6.80 18.45 12.58
CA GLU A 551 -5.63 18.09 11.79
C GLU A 551 -5.38 16.58 11.85
N LEU A 552 -5.23 15.94 10.68
CA LEU A 552 -4.91 14.51 10.59
C LEU A 552 -3.41 14.27 10.80
N LEU A 553 -3.07 13.41 11.75
CA LEU A 553 -1.69 13.07 12.10
C LEU A 553 -1.46 11.56 11.95
N PHE A 554 -0.27 11.17 11.50
CA PHE A 554 0.15 9.76 11.46
C PHE A 554 1.29 9.50 12.42
N ALA A 555 1.32 8.33 13.05
CA ALA A 555 2.44 7.97 13.91
C ALA A 555 3.75 7.82 13.14
N ARG A 556 4.88 8.10 13.80
CA ARG A 556 6.24 8.00 13.20
C ARG A 556 6.52 6.66 12.52
N ASP A 557 6.00 5.55 13.06
CA ASP A 557 6.22 4.21 12.50
C ASP A 557 5.59 4.00 11.12
N ASN A 558 4.73 4.91 10.66
CA ASN A 558 4.11 4.89 9.33
C ASN A 558 4.71 5.93 8.38
N VAL A 559 5.78 6.62 8.78
CA VAL A 559 6.32 7.78 8.07
C VAL A 559 7.73 7.47 7.58
N ILE A 560 8.12 8.04 6.44
CA ILE A 560 9.48 7.92 5.88
C ILE A 560 10.55 8.23 6.94
N SER A 561 11.72 7.62 6.77
CA SER A 561 12.86 7.84 7.68
C SER A 561 13.34 9.30 7.68
N GLY A 562 13.25 9.97 6.54
CA GLY A 562 13.63 11.37 6.38
C GLY A 562 13.66 11.82 4.91
N TYR A 563 14.06 13.06 4.71
CA TYR A 563 14.31 13.63 3.38
C TYR A 563 15.81 13.57 3.04
N TRP A 564 16.13 13.18 1.81
CA TRP A 564 17.49 13.02 1.31
C TRP A 564 18.29 14.32 1.43
N ASN A 565 19.48 14.25 2.05
CA ASN A 565 20.36 15.39 2.27
C ASN A 565 19.67 16.61 2.92
N LYS A 566 18.67 16.37 3.77
CA LYS A 566 17.91 17.39 4.51
C LYS A 566 17.66 16.94 5.96
N PRO A 567 18.72 16.74 6.77
CA PRO A 567 18.57 16.33 8.16
C PRO A 567 17.72 17.35 8.94
N GLY A 568 16.80 16.88 9.79
CA GLY A 568 15.91 17.72 10.60
C GLY A 568 14.63 18.20 9.90
N LEU A 569 14.56 18.15 8.56
CA LEU A 569 13.42 18.71 7.83
C LEU A 569 12.11 17.95 8.05
N LEU A 570 12.19 16.63 8.32
CA LEU A 570 11.01 15.86 8.68
C LEU A 570 10.57 16.19 10.10
N GLU A 571 11.53 16.34 11.02
CA GLU A 571 11.32 16.63 12.43
C GLU A 571 10.58 17.96 12.64
N GLU A 572 10.76 18.96 11.76
CA GLU A 572 9.97 20.21 11.74
C GLU A 572 8.45 19.98 11.57
N SER A 573 8.07 18.85 10.97
CA SER A 573 6.68 18.44 10.75
C SER A 573 6.20 17.39 11.76
N MET A 574 7.00 17.08 12.79
CA MET A 574 6.64 16.15 13.85
C MET A 574 6.13 16.87 15.10
N ILE A 575 5.28 16.21 15.87
CA ILE A 575 4.83 16.67 17.18
C ILE A 575 4.81 15.50 18.17
N GLU A 576 5.32 15.75 19.38
CA GLU A 576 5.20 14.80 20.49
C GLU A 576 3.85 14.99 21.20
N LEU A 577 3.03 13.94 21.21
CA LEU A 577 1.71 13.95 21.83
C LEU A 577 1.42 12.61 22.47
N ARG A 578 0.99 12.61 23.74
CA ARG A 578 0.64 11.39 24.49
C ARG A 578 1.76 10.34 24.50
N GLY A 579 3.01 10.78 24.62
CA GLY A 579 4.18 9.90 24.66
C GLY A 579 4.53 9.23 23.33
N ARG A 580 3.99 9.71 22.19
CA ARG A 580 4.32 9.24 20.86
C ARG A 580 4.59 10.41 19.91
N SER A 581 5.44 10.17 18.93
CA SER A 581 5.76 11.12 17.86
C SER A 581 4.81 10.97 16.68
N TRP A 582 4.26 12.10 16.21
CA TRP A 582 3.24 12.16 15.17
C TRP A 582 3.63 13.12 14.04
N PHE A 583 3.52 12.68 12.79
CA PHE A 583 3.69 13.49 11.59
C PHE A 583 2.43 14.27 11.26
N ARG A 584 2.59 15.57 11.07
CA ARG A 584 1.54 16.52 10.69
C ARG A 584 1.37 16.55 9.18
N THR A 585 0.24 16.05 8.69
CA THR A 585 -0.05 15.97 7.24
C THR A 585 -0.36 17.34 6.62
N GLY A 586 -0.86 18.28 7.44
CA GLY A 586 -1.48 19.52 6.99
C GLY A 586 -2.88 19.33 6.39
N ASP A 587 -3.41 18.10 6.39
CA ASP A 587 -4.77 17.78 5.98
C ASP A 587 -5.71 17.91 7.17
N LEU A 588 -6.90 18.44 6.91
CA LEU A 588 -7.99 18.52 7.86
C LEU A 588 -8.93 17.34 7.61
N ALA A 589 -9.36 16.69 8.68
CA ALA A 589 -10.22 15.51 8.60
C ALA A 589 -11.22 15.46 9.76
N SER A 590 -12.27 14.65 9.59
CA SER A 590 -13.11 14.16 10.68
C SER A 590 -13.20 12.64 10.63
N ARG A 591 -13.67 12.03 11.71
CA ARG A 591 -13.91 10.58 11.81
C ARG A 591 -15.32 10.35 12.35
N ASP A 592 -16.14 9.52 11.68
CA ASP A 592 -17.48 9.19 12.18
C ASP A 592 -17.44 8.17 13.33
N GLU A 593 -18.60 7.90 13.96
CA GLU A 593 -18.73 6.92 15.05
C GLU A 593 -18.36 5.49 14.63
N GLU A 594 -18.47 5.15 13.34
CA GLU A 594 -18.06 3.87 12.77
C GLU A 594 -16.55 3.82 12.43
N GLY A 595 -15.81 4.90 12.66
CA GLY A 595 -14.37 4.99 12.45
C GLY A 595 -13.94 5.29 11.01
N TYR A 596 -14.85 5.71 10.14
CA TYR A 596 -14.54 6.14 8.77
C TYR A 596 -14.02 7.58 8.76
N PHE A 597 -12.96 7.82 8.01
CA PHE A 597 -12.31 9.13 7.91
C PHE A 597 -12.80 9.90 6.69
N PHE A 598 -12.89 11.22 6.84
CA PHE A 598 -13.33 12.15 5.80
C PHE A 598 -12.35 13.29 5.70
N ILE A 599 -11.75 13.48 4.52
CA ILE A 599 -10.86 14.63 4.28
C ILE A 599 -11.72 15.88 4.06
N LYS A 600 -11.52 16.88 4.91
CA LYS A 600 -12.18 18.19 4.87
C LYS A 600 -11.32 19.25 4.17
N GLY A 601 -10.15 18.89 3.67
CA GLY A 601 -9.30 19.77 2.86
C GLY A 601 -7.93 19.96 3.47
N ARG A 602 -7.28 21.08 3.14
CA ARG A 602 -5.93 21.41 3.65
C ARG A 602 -6.06 22.56 4.63
N LYS A 603 -5.29 22.52 5.71
CA LYS A 603 -5.21 23.61 6.68
C LYS A 603 -4.84 24.95 6.04
N LYS A 604 -3.95 24.93 5.05
CA LYS A 604 -3.53 26.12 4.28
C LYS A 604 -4.59 26.67 3.31
N ASP A 605 -5.61 25.88 3.00
CA ASP A 605 -6.69 26.25 2.06
C ASP A 605 -8.01 26.58 2.81
N MET A 606 -8.01 26.51 4.15
CA MET A 606 -9.15 26.88 4.99
C MET A 606 -9.39 28.39 4.91
N ILE A 607 -10.65 28.78 4.76
CA ILE A 607 -11.08 30.18 4.65
C ILE A 607 -11.75 30.56 5.97
N ILE A 608 -11.43 31.72 6.53
CA ILE A 608 -12.04 32.21 7.77
C ILE A 608 -12.97 33.38 7.44
N VAL A 609 -14.28 33.16 7.55
CA VAL A 609 -15.30 34.18 7.27
C VAL A 609 -16.00 34.56 8.57
N GLY A 610 -15.75 35.77 9.05
CA GLY A 610 -16.38 36.27 10.27
C GLY A 610 -16.06 35.45 11.51
N GLY A 611 -14.88 34.81 11.55
CA GLY A 611 -14.45 33.91 12.63
C GLY A 611 -14.86 32.44 12.44
N GLU A 612 -15.67 32.12 11.43
CA GLU A 612 -16.10 30.75 11.12
C GLU A 612 -15.16 30.08 10.13
N ASN A 613 -14.82 28.82 10.40
CA ASN A 613 -14.00 27.99 9.52
C ASN A 613 -14.82 27.47 8.34
N VAL A 614 -14.41 27.83 7.14
CA VAL A 614 -15.00 27.37 5.88
C VAL A 614 -13.99 26.50 5.15
N PHE A 615 -14.34 25.23 5.01
CA PHE A 615 -13.55 24.25 4.31
C PHE A 615 -13.86 24.31 2.80
N ALA A 616 -12.88 24.72 1.99
CA ALA A 616 -13.08 24.89 0.55
C ALA A 616 -13.66 23.64 -0.14
N VAL A 617 -13.24 22.44 0.27
CA VAL A 617 -13.71 21.18 -0.34
C VAL A 617 -15.20 20.93 -0.12
N GLU A 618 -15.76 21.40 0.99
CA GLU A 618 -17.19 21.24 1.30
C GLU A 618 -18.04 22.06 0.32
N VAL A 619 -17.61 23.29 0.06
CA VAL A 619 -18.24 24.17 -0.91
C VAL A 619 -18.05 23.63 -2.33
N GLU A 620 -16.85 23.17 -2.69
CA GLU A 620 -16.57 22.52 -3.98
C GLU A 620 -17.43 21.28 -4.20
N THR A 621 -17.61 20.45 -3.19
CA THR A 621 -18.44 19.23 -3.26
C THR A 621 -19.92 19.58 -3.46
N CYS A 622 -20.41 20.60 -2.75
CA CYS A 622 -21.77 21.12 -2.95
C CYS A 622 -21.96 21.61 -4.39
N LEU A 623 -20.99 22.36 -4.94
CA LEU A 623 -21.05 22.87 -6.31
C LEU A 623 -21.05 21.72 -7.33
N LEU A 624 -20.13 20.75 -7.20
CA LEU A 624 -20.03 19.59 -8.10
C LEU A 624 -21.25 18.67 -8.06
N ALA A 625 -22.11 18.78 -7.04
CA ALA A 625 -23.37 18.05 -6.96
C ALA A 625 -24.49 18.65 -7.84
N LEU A 626 -24.34 19.88 -8.33
CA LEU A 626 -25.30 20.52 -9.23
C LEU A 626 -25.09 20.06 -10.68
N PRO A 627 -26.09 19.41 -11.32
CA PRO A 627 -25.96 19.00 -12.72
C PRO A 627 -25.67 20.18 -13.64
N GLY A 628 -24.67 20.05 -14.53
CA GLY A 628 -24.20 21.11 -15.41
C GLY A 628 -22.89 21.79 -14.98
N ILE A 629 -22.38 21.50 -13.78
CA ILE A 629 -21.02 21.92 -13.36
C ILE A 629 -20.03 20.79 -13.65
N HIS A 630 -19.00 21.09 -14.46
CA HIS A 630 -17.92 20.17 -14.79
C HIS A 630 -16.81 20.19 -13.72
N GLU A 631 -16.39 21.38 -13.30
CA GLU A 631 -15.35 21.57 -12.28
C GLU A 631 -15.68 22.76 -11.38
N ALA A 632 -15.22 22.71 -10.13
CA ALA A 632 -15.30 23.82 -9.20
C ALA A 632 -14.02 23.94 -8.36
N ALA A 633 -13.61 25.17 -8.08
CA ALA A 633 -12.55 25.46 -7.12
C ALA A 633 -12.95 26.65 -6.24
N VAL A 634 -12.67 26.56 -4.95
CA VAL A 634 -13.02 27.58 -3.96
C VAL A 634 -11.76 28.07 -3.25
N VAL A 635 -11.64 29.39 -3.15
CA VAL A 635 -10.53 30.09 -2.48
C VAL A 635 -11.05 31.22 -1.58
N GLY A 636 -10.28 31.52 -0.54
CA GLY A 636 -10.44 32.72 0.26
C GLY A 636 -9.79 33.91 -0.43
N ILE A 637 -10.49 35.05 -0.44
CA ILE A 637 -9.93 36.34 -0.85
C ILE A 637 -10.10 37.34 0.29
N PRO A 638 -9.19 38.32 0.45
CA PRO A 638 -9.34 39.35 1.48
C PRO A 638 -10.67 40.09 1.35
N ALA A 639 -11.41 40.22 2.45
CA ALA A 639 -12.59 41.04 2.51
C ALA A 639 -12.20 42.53 2.48
N SER A 640 -12.99 43.36 1.78
CA SER A 640 -12.73 44.79 1.65
C SER A 640 -14.00 45.62 1.84
N GLY A 641 -13.85 46.93 2.02
CA GLY A 641 -14.95 47.86 2.22
C GLY A 641 -15.80 47.51 3.44
N LEU A 642 -17.13 47.55 3.29
CA LEU A 642 -18.10 47.25 4.36
C LEU A 642 -18.01 45.81 4.90
N ARG A 643 -17.35 44.90 4.18
CA ARG A 643 -17.18 43.49 4.58
C ARG A 643 -15.84 43.20 5.25
N ALA A 644 -14.95 44.20 5.42
CA ALA A 644 -13.61 43.99 5.97
C ALA A 644 -13.58 43.26 7.32
N ALA A 645 -14.62 43.46 8.15
CA ALA A 645 -14.77 42.77 9.44
C ALA A 645 -14.91 41.24 9.33
N LEU A 646 -15.21 40.70 8.14
CA LEU A 646 -15.29 39.26 7.91
C LEU A 646 -13.91 38.61 7.73
N GLY A 647 -12.83 39.38 7.56
CA GLY A 647 -11.49 38.85 7.28
C GLY A 647 -11.36 38.38 5.83
N GLU A 648 -11.98 37.25 5.50
CA GLU A 648 -12.01 36.70 4.13
C GLU A 648 -13.42 36.61 3.56
N LEU A 649 -13.51 36.55 2.23
CA LEU A 649 -14.70 36.22 1.46
C LEU A 649 -14.45 34.96 0.64
N ILE A 650 -15.51 34.21 0.40
CA ILE A 650 -15.48 32.97 -0.39
C ILE A 650 -15.66 33.31 -1.87
N LYS A 651 -14.69 32.94 -2.72
CA LYS A 651 -14.78 33.05 -4.17
C LYS A 651 -14.78 31.66 -4.81
N ALA A 652 -15.81 31.37 -5.61
CA ALA A 652 -15.97 30.13 -6.34
C ALA A 652 -15.67 30.32 -7.83
N PHE A 653 -14.79 29.48 -8.37
CA PHE A 653 -14.50 29.37 -9.79
C PHE A 653 -15.19 28.13 -10.35
N ILE A 654 -15.91 28.28 -11.46
CA ILE A 654 -16.80 27.25 -12.01
C ILE A 654 -16.46 27.02 -13.48
N VAL A 655 -16.33 25.76 -13.86
CA VAL A 655 -16.32 25.32 -15.26
C VAL A 655 -17.61 24.56 -15.50
N LEU A 656 -18.36 24.95 -16.52
CA LEU A 656 -19.62 24.31 -16.88
C LEU A 656 -19.39 23.10 -17.79
N GLU A 657 -20.31 22.13 -17.72
CA GLU A 657 -20.39 21.08 -18.72
C GLU A 657 -20.70 21.69 -20.10
N LYS A 658 -20.20 21.07 -21.18
CA LYS A 658 -20.41 21.58 -22.54
C LYS A 658 -21.91 21.67 -22.85
N GLY A 659 -22.40 22.87 -23.14
CA GLY A 659 -23.80 23.13 -23.46
C GLY A 659 -24.70 23.41 -22.25
N ALA A 660 -24.18 23.38 -21.02
CA ALA A 660 -24.93 23.81 -19.84
C ALA A 660 -25.05 25.34 -19.79
N THR A 661 -26.22 25.84 -19.34
CA THR A 661 -26.54 27.27 -19.25
C THR A 661 -26.88 27.69 -17.81
N LEU A 662 -26.09 27.24 -16.84
CA LEU A 662 -26.28 27.61 -15.43
C LEU A 662 -25.79 29.03 -15.17
N GLY A 663 -26.61 29.85 -14.51
CA GLY A 663 -26.24 31.18 -14.04
C GLY A 663 -25.87 31.21 -12.56
N GLU A 664 -25.32 32.33 -12.10
CA GLU A 664 -24.99 32.55 -10.68
C GLU A 664 -26.19 32.29 -9.76
N THR A 665 -27.39 32.71 -10.17
CA THR A 665 -28.61 32.56 -9.36
C THR A 665 -28.97 31.09 -9.12
N ASP A 666 -28.77 30.22 -10.11
CA ASP A 666 -29.05 28.78 -9.99
C ASP A 666 -28.10 28.13 -8.99
N ILE A 667 -26.81 28.47 -9.11
CA ILE A 667 -25.75 27.96 -8.27
C ILE A 667 -25.90 28.46 -6.83
N ARG A 668 -26.14 29.75 -6.63
CA ARG A 668 -26.36 30.35 -5.32
C ARG A 668 -27.59 29.73 -4.64
N ARG A 669 -28.68 29.49 -5.38
CA ARG A 669 -29.89 28.81 -4.87
C ARG A 669 -29.59 27.37 -4.44
N HIS A 670 -28.79 26.64 -5.22
CA HIS A 670 -28.34 25.30 -4.84
C HIS A 670 -27.49 25.33 -3.57
N CYS A 671 -26.54 26.25 -3.45
CA CYS A 671 -25.74 26.41 -2.23
C CYS A 671 -26.62 26.74 -1.01
N HIS A 672 -27.59 27.66 -1.12
CA HIS A 672 -28.52 27.98 -0.03
C HIS A 672 -29.32 26.78 0.47
N LYS A 673 -29.64 25.82 -0.40
CA LYS A 673 -30.39 24.61 -0.03
C LYS A 673 -29.53 23.58 0.70
N ASN A 674 -28.22 23.58 0.49
CA ASN A 674 -27.33 22.49 0.90
C ASN A 674 -26.22 22.91 1.86
N LEU A 675 -26.00 24.22 2.07
CA LEU A 675 -24.95 24.77 2.92
C LEU A 675 -25.51 25.79 3.92
N PRO A 676 -24.92 25.89 5.13
CA PRO A 676 -25.12 27.04 6.01
C PRO A 676 -24.79 28.36 5.33
N SER A 677 -25.48 29.44 5.72
CA SER A 677 -25.39 30.75 5.08
C SER A 677 -23.96 31.32 4.98
N TYR A 678 -23.14 31.13 6.01
CA TYR A 678 -21.77 31.64 6.05
C TYR A 678 -20.79 30.89 5.12
N LYS A 679 -21.17 29.70 4.61
CA LYS A 679 -20.37 28.91 3.65
C LYS A 679 -20.70 29.21 2.19
N ILE A 680 -21.68 30.08 1.93
CA ILE A 680 -22.13 30.37 0.57
C ILE A 680 -21.11 31.28 -0.11
N PRO A 681 -20.67 30.97 -1.35
CA PRO A 681 -19.77 31.85 -2.08
C PRO A 681 -20.31 33.27 -2.20
N HIS A 682 -19.44 34.23 -1.91
CA HIS A 682 -19.74 35.65 -2.06
C HIS A 682 -19.62 36.06 -3.53
N HIS A 683 -18.63 35.48 -4.22
CA HIS A 683 -18.34 35.72 -5.64
C HIS A 683 -18.34 34.41 -6.43
N PHE A 684 -18.86 34.47 -7.64
CA PHE A 684 -18.86 33.38 -8.61
C PHE A 684 -18.16 33.84 -9.88
N GLU A 685 -17.23 33.04 -10.39
CA GLU A 685 -16.50 33.34 -11.62
C GLU A 685 -16.51 32.12 -12.54
N PHE A 686 -16.96 32.31 -13.77
CA PHE A 686 -17.06 31.24 -14.76
C PHE A 686 -15.80 31.25 -15.63
N LEU A 687 -15.15 30.09 -15.73
CA LEU A 687 -13.94 29.88 -16.51
C LEU A 687 -14.16 28.77 -17.54
N ASN A 688 -13.38 28.82 -18.62
CA ASN A 688 -13.35 27.73 -19.60
C ASN A 688 -12.60 26.50 -19.06
N ALA A 689 -11.62 26.70 -18.17
CA ALA A 689 -10.86 25.66 -17.50
C ALA A 689 -10.20 26.20 -16.22
N LEU A 690 -9.97 25.33 -15.24
CA LEU A 690 -9.21 25.68 -14.03
C LEU A 690 -7.69 25.59 -14.29
N PRO A 691 -6.86 26.48 -13.72
CA PRO A 691 -5.41 26.38 -13.82
C PRO A 691 -4.92 25.15 -13.08
N ARG A 692 -4.01 24.39 -13.68
CA ARG A 692 -3.49 23.13 -13.15
C ARG A 692 -1.97 23.09 -13.26
N ASN A 693 -1.33 22.52 -12.25
CA ASN A 693 0.07 22.20 -12.31
C ASN A 693 0.31 21.04 -13.27
N GLN A 694 1.59 20.74 -13.49
CA GLN A 694 2.04 19.68 -14.39
C GLN A 694 1.60 18.27 -14.01
N ALA A 695 1.27 18.03 -12.73
CA ALA A 695 0.68 16.78 -12.26
C ALA A 695 -0.86 16.76 -12.39
N GLY A 696 -1.44 17.74 -13.09
CA GLY A 696 -2.88 17.90 -13.26
C GLY A 696 -3.61 18.39 -12.01
N LYS A 697 -2.95 18.86 -10.95
CA LYS A 697 -3.60 19.36 -9.73
C LYS A 697 -3.95 20.85 -9.86
N ILE A 698 -5.15 21.25 -9.44
CA ILE A 698 -5.62 22.65 -9.50
C ILE A 698 -4.68 23.57 -8.71
N GLN A 699 -4.28 24.69 -9.31
CA GLN A 699 -3.43 25.71 -8.69
C GLN A 699 -4.27 26.84 -8.07
N LYS A 700 -4.76 26.62 -6.85
CA LYS A 700 -5.56 27.60 -6.10
C LYS A 700 -4.85 28.94 -5.87
N GLU A 701 -3.52 28.94 -5.77
CA GLU A 701 -2.72 30.17 -5.64
C GLU A 701 -2.75 31.05 -6.91
N GLU A 702 -2.91 30.45 -8.09
CA GLU A 702 -3.11 31.23 -9.32
C GLU A 702 -4.53 31.80 -9.37
N LEU A 703 -5.52 31.01 -8.94
CA LEU A 703 -6.91 31.46 -8.82
C LEU A 703 -7.07 32.63 -7.83
N LYS A 704 -6.35 32.63 -6.70
CA LYS A 704 -6.35 33.76 -5.75
C LYS A 704 -5.89 35.08 -6.39
N LYS A 705 -5.06 35.02 -7.43
CA LYS A 705 -4.57 36.20 -8.16
C LYS A 705 -5.55 36.67 -9.24
N HIS A 706 -6.57 35.87 -9.56
CA HIS A 706 -7.55 36.20 -10.58
C HIS A 706 -8.45 37.34 -10.09
N LYS A 707 -8.26 38.53 -10.67
CA LYS A 707 -9.10 39.70 -10.37
C LYS A 707 -10.50 39.44 -10.90
N THR A 708 -11.51 39.73 -10.10
CA THR A 708 -12.91 39.75 -10.56
C THR A 708 -13.00 40.73 -11.73
N ALA A 709 -13.51 40.29 -12.87
CA ALA A 709 -13.94 41.22 -13.90
C ALA A 709 -15.02 42.15 -13.29
N PRO A 710 -14.98 43.46 -13.59
CA PRO A 710 -15.89 44.44 -12.99
C PRO A 710 -17.36 44.14 -13.26
#